data_AF-A0A7L1PCK0-F1
#
_entry.id   AF-A0A7L1PCK0-F1
#
_cell.length_a   1.000
_cell.length_b   1.000
_cell.length_c   1.000
_cell.angle_alpha   90.00
_cell.angle_beta   90.00
_cell.angle_gamma   90.00
#
_symmetry.space_group_name_H-M   'P 1'
#
loop_
_entity.id
_entity.type
_entity.pdbx_description
1 polymer ?
#
loop_
_entity_poly.entity_id
_entity_poly.type
_entity_poly.pdbx_seq_one_letter_code
_entity_poly.pdbx_strand_id
1 'polypeptide(L)'
;SKNTKASQKRARKESKSWKAEEISECLTRLEKRQNYLKNPRFFPPNTLHGGKSLVISQEKVEEIIARRKAEDTKGATSFVPVFLANPPSVLFSYDKAGQVYEMTVELRNITSTGQHVRLIPPSTSVFFIWPGKYPGKGGMIAPGMACQYTVQFIPEYLGDYEDHILVESQVSEPFVIPIQAKVSLPVLTLPDVIDCGACLAGGIKTVATLCRNEGVRTGKFSIMPDKVCPAPDSGVAVTADFVIQDPFGIQPAALELDPGQSATVEVVFFPYLPEASQQTFTILCDNYPISYVTVTGVGELVALELLFVTGGESKPELGEVTHVTAQHLIRFESQNPHTTEEKILVIKNSTHVELPFFWQITKPDLKPLIPEETAAFTKVEYNQDTESAFSLNPEQGVLLPYADHEFILTYTPQELKSYHSVIQMVLRDIPESPCLVEEGMLQNIPECRVEDVIALEIEVKGSTEPFHLLLEPYAIIVPGENFIGVNVKKTFKLWNNSKALIKYTWETVTACGIMEVEPHTGVIDVNECCEFVLAISGSKPGVISCNLQCHIELCPEPVVLHVEAAFRGPFLCIDVPSLQFGLAKQGETVSRTFEIKNLCQVPAQWKMQESQVCLAERNEEVSPFTFEPSAGEIPPLGLCRVSVQFASLQCQRLQTVLELEVENGEGSHLPVFVEVQTPQACLISSHLVFTEIYTGVPAKATSKLFNQTLLPTEYLWGKLIGSQAALCSVVVSPASGTLGPNEEKEFCIELLANTVGELKDLTLSCSIEDMAEPLFLSISGEVKGLHVVYSVPCDNGVASDEGQMPQSPCELLLDFGSEVAFKDVVKRQLILTNPTRISAPFTLEAEYFSACLLPPEQGACPSGLNLKSGLFFSHTSSYVVKRRGPVTEHAARKAKSEYAAALLSQGKGAAFCIRPSTGTLKAFQQLTIEIAAYNNMWGEYQDNLVCKVGDLQPKLIPMQMTVKGCPIFLQVTGPQAEPPIIRFGTQVSGGSPVLRRVRLNNPTPFDIRLDWEIYNQEPDDEKLVDLLVLFGDPFALTGMAGNEAASSGSTSESEVVLKLDSAAIPCGSISPALETTDEPPGSDSKEKEISSQESTREKNISVLMRPHEGVPADSPYSIAPRQIVVPGGGSSDVYICFTPLVLPDTEAELCCDGVVLGFMSLDNKV
;
A
#
# COMPACT_ATOMS: atom_id res chain seq x y z
N SER A 1 71.34 -83.14 139.89
CA SER A 1 71.92 -83.11 141.26
C SER A 1 73.31 -82.45 141.22
N LYS A 2 73.94 -82.24 142.39
CA LYS A 2 75.28 -81.61 142.65
C LYS A 2 76.41 -82.10 141.71
N ASN A 3 77.56 -81.41 141.46
CA ASN A 3 78.21 -80.21 142.04
C ASN A 3 79.32 -79.58 141.13
N THR A 4 80.06 -78.55 141.59
CA THR A 4 81.10 -77.74 140.88
C THR A 4 82.54 -77.79 141.48
N LYS A 5 83.62 -77.34 140.75
CA LYS A 5 84.79 -76.46 141.20
C LYS A 5 86.06 -76.44 140.27
N ALA A 6 87.09 -75.61 140.58
CA ALA A 6 88.31 -75.28 139.76
C ALA A 6 89.56 -74.72 140.56
N SER A 7 90.75 -74.44 139.93
CA SER A 7 91.72 -73.27 140.15
C SER A 7 93.30 -73.45 140.30
N GLN A 8 94.11 -72.68 139.51
CA GLN A 8 95.42 -71.89 139.70
C GLN A 8 96.86 -72.34 140.21
N LYS A 9 97.97 -71.76 139.61
CA LYS A 9 99.10 -70.84 140.16
C LYS A 9 100.68 -71.10 140.11
N ARG A 10 101.47 -70.12 139.52
CA ARG A 10 102.74 -69.34 139.92
C ARG A 10 104.29 -69.78 140.00
N ALA A 11 105.14 -69.13 139.15
CA ALA A 11 106.50 -68.42 139.13
C ALA A 11 107.68 -68.35 140.21
N ARG A 12 108.99 -68.17 139.78
CA ARG A 12 110.08 -67.17 140.22
C ARG A 12 111.48 -67.15 139.43
N LYS A 13 112.63 -66.59 139.95
CA LYS A 13 113.89 -66.02 139.27
C LYS A 13 115.26 -66.46 139.96
N GLU A 14 116.57 -66.07 139.74
CA GLU A 14 117.35 -64.98 139.04
C GLU A 14 118.95 -65.07 139.04
N SER A 15 119.70 -64.31 138.17
CA SER A 15 121.07 -63.62 138.34
C SER A 15 122.47 -64.11 137.80
N LYS A 16 123.39 -63.11 137.55
CA LYS A 16 124.90 -63.05 137.38
C LYS A 16 125.61 -63.24 136.01
N SER A 17 126.81 -62.61 135.85
CA SER A 17 127.61 -62.47 134.60
C SER A 17 129.15 -62.43 134.78
N TRP A 18 129.90 -63.21 133.98
CA TRP A 18 131.34 -63.11 133.60
C TRP A 18 131.50 -63.87 132.23
N LYS A 19 132.67 -63.81 131.57
CA LYS A 19 133.04 -64.44 130.26
C LYS A 19 132.46 -63.76 129.00
N ALA A 20 133.18 -62.78 128.44
CA ALA A 20 132.87 -62.19 127.12
C ALA A 20 133.65 -62.85 125.96
N GLU A 21 134.93 -63.17 126.15
CA GLU A 21 135.83 -63.59 125.06
C GLU A 21 135.62 -65.06 124.64
N GLU A 22 135.33 -65.97 125.57
CA GLU A 22 134.97 -67.37 125.26
C GLU A 22 133.73 -67.49 124.35
N ILE A 23 132.83 -66.51 124.39
CA ILE A 23 131.61 -66.49 123.57
C ILE A 23 131.94 -66.23 122.10
N SER A 24 132.98 -65.44 121.80
CA SER A 24 133.42 -65.16 120.42
C SER A 24 133.93 -66.42 119.71
N GLU A 25 134.76 -67.23 120.38
CA GLU A 25 135.25 -68.49 119.83
C GLU A 25 134.15 -69.56 119.72
N CYS A 26 133.16 -69.52 120.63
CA CYS A 26 132.00 -70.42 120.56
C CYS A 26 131.03 -70.05 119.42
N LEU A 27 130.77 -68.75 119.21
CA LEU A 27 129.94 -68.24 118.11
C LEU A 27 130.57 -68.55 116.75
N THR A 28 131.87 -68.29 116.56
CA THR A 28 132.56 -68.62 115.29
C THR A 28 132.64 -70.13 115.03
N ARG A 29 132.62 -70.98 116.08
CA ARG A 29 132.45 -72.45 115.93
C ARG A 29 131.00 -72.84 115.58
N LEU A 30 130.00 -72.13 116.08
CA LEU A 30 128.59 -72.31 115.68
C LEU A 30 128.34 -71.88 114.23
N GLU A 31 128.85 -70.71 113.81
CA GLU A 31 128.78 -70.26 112.41
C GLU A 31 129.48 -71.23 111.45
N LYS A 32 130.63 -71.81 111.84
CA LYS A 32 131.30 -72.85 111.05
C LYS A 32 130.47 -74.13 110.92
N ARG A 33 129.63 -74.48 111.90
CA ARG A 33 128.65 -75.57 111.77
C ARG A 33 127.44 -75.17 110.92
N GLN A 34 126.92 -73.95 111.07
CA GLN A 34 125.73 -73.48 110.36
C GLN A 34 126.00 -73.24 108.87
N ASN A 35 127.21 -72.78 108.50
CA ASN A 35 127.65 -72.67 107.11
C ASN A 35 127.79 -74.03 106.40
N TYR A 36 127.96 -75.14 107.15
CA TYR A 36 128.06 -76.49 106.58
C TYR A 36 126.72 -77.02 106.01
N LEU A 37 125.60 -76.34 106.31
CA LEU A 37 124.26 -76.65 105.80
C LEU A 37 123.79 -75.72 104.66
N LYS A 38 124.61 -74.76 104.22
CA LYS A 38 124.32 -73.93 103.06
C LYS A 38 124.68 -74.68 101.78
N ASN A 39 123.74 -74.80 100.84
CA ASN A 39 124.02 -75.33 99.50
C ASN A 39 124.74 -74.25 98.66
N PRO A 40 126.02 -74.39 98.30
CA PRO A 40 126.78 -73.36 97.60
C PRO A 40 126.37 -73.17 96.13
N ARG A 41 125.41 -73.96 95.62
CA ARG A 41 124.86 -73.84 94.26
C ARG A 41 123.43 -73.27 94.21
N PHE A 42 122.86 -72.86 95.34
CA PHE A 42 121.52 -72.25 95.39
C PHE A 42 121.59 -70.81 95.92
N PHE A 43 121.53 -69.85 95.00
CA PHE A 43 121.54 -68.43 95.31
C PHE A 43 120.10 -67.91 95.48
N PRO A 44 119.80 -67.09 96.50
CA PRO A 44 118.51 -66.40 96.59
C PRO A 44 118.27 -65.51 95.35
N PRO A 45 117.02 -65.39 94.86
CA PRO A 45 116.71 -64.61 93.65
C PRO A 45 117.12 -63.13 93.75
N ASN A 46 117.26 -62.59 94.96
CA ASN A 46 117.63 -61.20 95.21
C ASN A 46 119.17 -61.00 95.28
N THR A 47 119.97 -61.69 94.45
CA THR A 47 121.44 -61.56 94.45
C THR A 47 122.03 -61.37 93.05
N LEU A 48 122.98 -60.44 92.91
CA LEU A 48 123.52 -59.91 91.64
C LEU A 48 124.23 -60.92 90.71
N HIS A 49 124.42 -62.17 91.15
CA HIS A 49 125.03 -63.25 90.36
C HIS A 49 124.12 -64.49 90.23
N GLY A 50 122.83 -64.38 90.60
CA GLY A 50 121.81 -65.38 90.29
C GLY A 50 121.43 -65.31 88.80
N GLY A 51 121.54 -66.44 88.09
CA GLY A 51 121.12 -66.52 86.69
C GLY A 51 119.60 -66.40 86.51
N LYS A 52 119.16 -65.85 85.37
CA LYS A 52 117.74 -65.62 85.05
C LYS A 52 116.90 -66.90 85.20
N SER A 53 115.91 -66.87 86.09
CA SER A 53 114.94 -67.97 86.25
C SER A 53 113.89 -67.91 85.14
N LEU A 54 113.66 -69.03 84.45
CA LEU A 54 112.72 -69.12 83.31
C LEU A 54 111.25 -69.37 83.72
N VAL A 55 110.93 -69.33 85.02
CA VAL A 55 109.63 -69.80 85.56
C VAL A 55 108.78 -68.68 86.18
N ILE A 56 109.36 -67.53 86.53
CA ILE A 56 108.64 -66.38 87.09
C ILE A 56 109.21 -65.09 86.48
N SER A 57 108.37 -64.22 85.92
CA SER A 57 108.83 -62.92 85.40
C SER A 57 109.25 -61.99 86.54
N GLN A 58 110.29 -61.19 86.29
CA GLN A 58 110.83 -60.28 87.30
C GLN A 58 109.77 -59.25 87.75
N GLU A 59 108.94 -58.78 86.81
CA GLU A 59 107.78 -57.91 87.05
C GLU A 59 106.80 -58.50 88.07
N LYS A 60 106.49 -59.81 88.02
CA LYS A 60 105.59 -60.45 88.99
C LYS A 60 106.21 -60.59 90.38
N VAL A 61 107.54 -60.67 90.49
CA VAL A 61 108.22 -60.64 91.80
C VAL A 61 108.18 -59.23 92.38
N GLU A 62 108.43 -58.22 91.55
CA GLU A 62 108.38 -56.81 91.93
C GLU A 62 106.94 -56.36 92.30
N GLU A 63 105.92 -56.85 91.57
CA GLU A 63 104.49 -56.61 91.86
C GLU A 63 104.07 -57.18 93.24
N ILE A 64 104.51 -58.40 93.58
CA ILE A 64 104.21 -59.04 94.88
C ILE A 64 104.92 -58.29 96.04
N ILE A 65 106.15 -57.81 95.81
CA ILE A 65 106.89 -56.99 96.78
C ILE A 65 106.24 -55.60 96.94
N ALA A 66 105.71 -55.03 95.85
CA ALA A 66 104.99 -53.76 95.89
C ALA A 66 103.66 -53.88 96.66
N ARG A 67 102.84 -54.89 96.38
CA ARG A 67 101.55 -55.11 97.06
C ARG A 67 101.68 -55.25 98.56
N ARG A 68 102.66 -56.00 99.07
CA ARG A 68 102.87 -56.17 100.54
C ARG A 68 103.62 -55.02 101.22
N LYS A 69 104.23 -54.10 100.48
CA LYS A 69 104.76 -52.84 101.04
C LYS A 69 103.65 -51.82 101.36
N ALA A 70 102.41 -52.04 100.92
CA ALA A 70 101.29 -51.15 101.17
C ALA A 70 100.59 -51.38 102.53
N GLU A 71 100.84 -52.51 103.21
CA GLU A 71 100.03 -52.94 104.37
C GLU A 71 100.75 -52.89 105.73
N ASP A 72 102.08 -52.75 105.79
CA ASP A 72 102.80 -52.64 107.07
C ASP A 72 103.50 -51.28 107.25
N THR A 73 102.97 -50.47 108.18
CA THR A 73 103.40 -49.09 108.43
C THR A 73 104.26 -48.99 109.70
N LYS A 74 105.33 -49.79 109.78
CA LYS A 74 106.42 -49.64 110.76
C LYS A 74 107.77 -50.06 110.18
N GLY A 75 108.76 -49.16 110.26
CA GLY A 75 110.10 -49.41 109.76
C GLY A 75 110.89 -50.40 110.62
N ALA A 76 110.96 -51.66 110.18
CA ALA A 76 111.88 -52.67 110.68
C ALA A 76 112.64 -53.35 109.53
N THR A 77 113.72 -54.06 109.87
CA THR A 77 114.62 -54.77 108.93
C THR A 77 113.87 -55.65 107.92
N SER A 78 114.33 -55.66 106.66
CA SER A 78 113.70 -56.36 105.54
C SER A 78 113.43 -57.85 105.80
N PHE A 79 112.18 -58.18 106.12
CA PHE A 79 111.72 -59.55 106.23
C PHE A 79 111.67 -60.21 104.84
N VAL A 80 112.27 -61.38 104.72
CA VAL A 80 112.19 -62.23 103.51
C VAL A 80 111.22 -63.37 103.84
N PRO A 81 110.11 -63.56 103.09
CA PRO A 81 109.14 -64.61 103.36
C PRO A 81 109.80 -66.00 103.27
N VAL A 82 109.47 -66.88 104.21
CA VAL A 82 110.12 -68.20 104.32
C VAL A 82 109.45 -69.24 103.41
N PHE A 83 108.12 -69.15 103.28
CA PHE A 83 107.29 -70.02 102.44
C PHE A 83 106.39 -69.20 101.51
N LEU A 84 106.07 -69.79 100.35
CA LEU A 84 105.09 -69.27 99.39
C LEU A 84 103.96 -70.30 99.21
N ALA A 85 102.71 -69.83 99.26
CA ALA A 85 101.51 -70.64 99.04
C ALA A 85 101.04 -70.58 97.58
N ASN A 86 100.53 -71.70 97.05
CA ASN A 86 99.98 -71.79 95.70
C ASN A 86 98.80 -72.80 95.65
N PRO A 87 97.56 -72.41 95.30
CA PRO A 87 97.12 -71.03 95.02
C PRO A 87 97.19 -70.14 96.27
N PRO A 88 97.19 -68.80 96.12
CA PRO A 88 97.23 -67.87 97.26
C PRO A 88 95.89 -67.77 98.01
N SER A 89 94.80 -68.27 97.43
CA SER A 89 93.44 -68.32 97.98
C SER A 89 92.69 -69.51 97.39
N VAL A 90 91.74 -70.08 98.12
CA VAL A 90 90.90 -71.21 97.68
C VAL A 90 89.48 -70.71 97.40
N LEU A 91 88.90 -71.10 96.26
CA LEU A 91 87.53 -70.78 95.88
C LEU A 91 86.81 -72.03 95.39
N PHE A 92 85.58 -72.23 95.84
CA PHE A 92 84.66 -73.25 95.35
C PHE A 92 83.44 -72.61 94.67
N SER A 93 82.97 -73.20 93.59
CA SER A 93 81.68 -72.87 92.96
C SER A 93 80.86 -74.15 92.93
N TYR A 94 79.64 -74.11 93.45
CA TYR A 94 78.92 -75.34 93.79
C TYR A 94 77.41 -75.24 93.54
N ASP A 95 76.81 -76.39 93.29
CA ASP A 95 75.45 -76.56 92.78
C ASP A 95 74.52 -77.30 93.74
N LYS A 96 75.07 -78.06 94.71
CA LYS A 96 74.31 -78.95 95.60
C LYS A 96 74.87 -78.95 97.02
N ALA A 97 73.96 -78.87 98.01
CA ALA A 97 74.27 -79.17 99.40
C ALA A 97 74.61 -80.67 99.59
N GLY A 98 75.48 -80.99 100.54
CA GLY A 98 75.90 -82.35 100.89
C GLY A 98 76.92 -83.01 99.94
N GLN A 99 77.29 -82.36 98.83
CA GLN A 99 78.31 -82.87 97.90
C GLN A 99 79.73 -82.48 98.37
N VAL A 100 80.71 -83.35 98.15
CA VAL A 100 82.10 -83.13 98.54
C VAL A 100 82.89 -82.47 97.39
N TYR A 101 83.58 -81.38 97.69
CA TYR A 101 84.45 -80.65 96.75
C TYR A 101 85.88 -80.59 97.31
N GLU A 102 86.92 -80.70 96.48
CA GLU A 102 88.33 -80.73 96.94
C GLU A 102 89.24 -79.79 96.14
N MET A 103 90.21 -79.19 96.84
CA MET A 103 91.25 -78.32 96.27
C MET A 103 92.61 -78.65 96.91
N THR A 104 93.73 -78.50 96.20
CA THR A 104 95.07 -78.76 96.75
C THR A 104 95.91 -77.48 96.80
N VAL A 105 96.60 -77.26 97.92
CA VAL A 105 97.45 -76.11 98.22
C VAL A 105 98.88 -76.56 98.45
N GLU A 106 99.83 -76.01 97.70
CA GLU A 106 101.27 -76.20 97.88
C GLU A 106 101.88 -75.13 98.78
N LEU A 107 102.78 -75.51 99.69
CA LEU A 107 103.68 -74.58 100.39
C LEU A 107 105.14 -74.85 100.00
N ARG A 108 105.80 -73.89 99.35
CA ARG A 108 107.19 -73.99 98.85
C ARG A 108 108.17 -73.20 99.72
N ASN A 109 109.23 -73.84 100.21
CA ASN A 109 110.32 -73.14 100.91
C ASN A 109 111.16 -72.36 99.90
N ILE A 110 111.30 -71.05 100.11
CA ILE A 110 112.06 -70.14 99.23
C ILE A 110 113.35 -69.60 99.87
N THR A 111 113.69 -70.05 101.08
CA THR A 111 114.97 -69.73 101.74
C THR A 111 116.10 -70.66 101.31
N SER A 112 117.36 -70.27 101.56
CA SER A 112 118.56 -71.07 101.23
C SER A 112 118.94 -72.12 102.27
N THR A 113 118.10 -72.36 103.29
CA THR A 113 118.24 -73.40 104.32
C THR A 113 116.99 -74.27 104.42
N GLY A 114 117.12 -75.49 104.95
CA GLY A 114 115.95 -76.32 105.26
C GLY A 114 115.10 -75.71 106.38
N GLN A 115 113.78 -75.79 106.25
CA GLN A 115 112.82 -75.14 107.17
C GLN A 115 111.72 -76.11 107.58
N HIS A 116 111.26 -75.98 108.83
CA HIS A 116 110.03 -76.65 109.30
C HIS A 116 108.82 -75.70 109.14
N VAL A 117 107.66 -76.30 108.85
CA VAL A 117 106.37 -75.61 108.73
C VAL A 117 105.31 -76.34 109.56
N ARG A 118 104.33 -75.60 110.06
CA ARG A 118 103.14 -76.12 110.75
C ARG A 118 101.94 -75.33 110.24
N LEU A 119 100.82 -76.01 110.00
CA LEU A 119 99.55 -75.33 109.75
C LEU A 119 98.61 -75.54 110.93
N ILE A 120 97.73 -74.56 111.11
CA ILE A 120 96.53 -74.64 111.93
C ILE A 120 95.35 -74.74 110.94
N PRO A 121 94.45 -75.74 111.09
CA PRO A 121 93.32 -75.94 110.19
C PRO A 121 92.26 -74.83 110.32
N PRO A 122 91.26 -74.80 109.41
CA PRO A 122 90.19 -73.81 109.43
C PRO A 122 89.32 -73.88 110.70
N SER A 123 88.53 -72.83 110.91
CA SER A 123 87.73 -72.63 112.11
C SER A 123 86.31 -73.23 112.03
N THR A 124 85.81 -73.43 110.81
CA THR A 124 84.47 -73.93 110.50
C THR A 124 84.45 -75.43 110.20
N SER A 125 83.32 -76.08 110.48
CA SER A 125 83.13 -77.53 110.26
C SER A 125 82.90 -77.93 108.81
N VAL A 126 82.74 -76.98 107.88
CA VAL A 126 82.54 -77.25 106.44
C VAL A 126 83.84 -77.40 105.66
N PHE A 127 84.99 -76.96 106.21
CA PHE A 127 86.31 -77.04 105.57
C PHE A 127 87.29 -77.92 106.35
N PHE A 128 87.74 -79.02 105.74
CA PHE A 128 88.71 -79.96 106.33
C PHE A 128 90.07 -79.88 105.63
N ILE A 129 91.17 -80.13 106.36
CA ILE A 129 92.52 -80.24 105.80
C ILE A 129 93.13 -81.61 106.07
N TRP A 130 93.54 -82.28 105.00
CA TRP A 130 94.22 -83.57 105.05
C TRP A 130 95.71 -83.43 105.43
N PRO A 131 96.31 -84.41 106.13
CA PRO A 131 97.72 -84.37 106.54
C PRO A 131 98.68 -84.17 105.35
N GLY A 132 99.61 -83.22 105.51
CA GLY A 132 100.51 -82.78 104.45
C GLY A 132 101.42 -83.85 103.87
N LYS A 133 101.54 -83.88 102.55
CA LYS A 133 102.48 -84.70 101.80
C LYS A 133 103.83 -83.97 101.73
N TYR A 134 104.82 -84.44 102.49
CA TYR A 134 106.17 -83.87 102.55
C TYR A 134 107.18 -84.68 101.69
N PRO A 135 108.15 -84.03 101.03
CA PRO A 135 109.12 -84.70 100.16
C PRO A 135 110.26 -85.45 100.90
N GLY A 136 110.24 -85.53 102.23
CA GLY A 136 111.30 -86.18 103.01
C GLY A 136 110.89 -86.56 104.44
N LYS A 137 111.52 -87.62 104.98
CA LYS A 137 111.29 -88.09 106.35
C LYS A 137 111.94 -87.13 107.35
N GLY A 138 111.13 -86.43 108.16
CA GLY A 138 111.59 -85.52 109.21
C GLY A 138 110.88 -84.15 109.28
N GLY A 139 109.92 -83.88 108.40
CA GLY A 139 109.09 -82.65 108.43
C GLY A 139 109.82 -81.36 108.02
N MET A 140 111.10 -81.45 107.65
CA MET A 140 111.89 -80.34 107.12
C MET A 140 111.76 -80.28 105.60
N ILE A 141 111.49 -79.10 105.06
CA ILE A 141 111.36 -78.83 103.63
C ILE A 141 112.64 -78.15 103.16
N ALA A 142 113.34 -78.76 102.21
CA ALA A 142 114.58 -78.23 101.64
C ALA A 142 114.34 -76.99 100.76
N PRO A 143 115.36 -76.12 100.55
CA PRO A 143 115.30 -75.00 99.62
C PRO A 143 114.71 -75.37 98.25
N GLY A 144 113.72 -74.61 97.79
CA GLY A 144 113.04 -74.80 96.49
C GLY A 144 111.99 -75.92 96.46
N MET A 145 111.93 -76.80 97.46
CA MET A 145 110.95 -77.89 97.53
C MET A 145 109.63 -77.42 98.16
N ALA A 146 108.55 -78.14 97.87
CA ALA A 146 107.22 -77.90 98.43
C ALA A 146 106.64 -79.12 99.15
N CYS A 147 105.70 -78.88 100.07
CA CYS A 147 104.74 -79.87 100.55
C CYS A 147 103.32 -79.51 100.07
N GLN A 148 102.42 -80.49 100.05
CA GLN A 148 101.05 -80.34 99.54
C GLN A 148 100.02 -80.71 100.61
N TYR A 149 98.95 -79.92 100.74
CA TYR A 149 97.79 -80.18 101.60
C TYR A 149 96.52 -80.16 100.75
N THR A 150 95.60 -81.08 101.01
CA THR A 150 94.29 -81.08 100.34
C THR A 150 93.24 -80.51 101.28
N VAL A 151 92.53 -79.48 100.82
CA VAL A 151 91.42 -78.81 101.48
C VAL A 151 90.13 -79.38 100.89
N GLN A 152 89.20 -79.80 101.74
CA GLN A 152 87.94 -80.43 101.35
C GLN A 152 86.77 -79.60 101.89
N PHE A 153 85.78 -79.31 101.06
CA PHE A 153 84.58 -78.53 101.37
C PHE A 153 83.32 -79.39 101.26
N ILE A 154 82.43 -79.28 102.25
CA ILE A 154 81.13 -79.97 102.26
C ILE A 154 80.06 -78.97 102.76
N PRO A 155 79.26 -78.35 101.87
CA PRO A 155 78.21 -77.40 102.24
C PRO A 155 77.00 -78.10 102.86
N GLU A 156 76.45 -77.57 103.95
CA GLU A 156 75.25 -78.09 104.59
C GLU A 156 73.95 -77.56 103.96
N TYR A 157 74.01 -76.39 103.29
CA TYR A 157 72.88 -75.76 102.58
C TYR A 157 73.38 -74.95 101.36
N LEU A 158 72.46 -74.34 100.60
CA LEU A 158 72.80 -73.41 99.50
C LEU A 158 72.99 -71.98 100.04
N GLY A 159 74.19 -71.43 99.94
CA GLY A 159 74.58 -70.11 100.38
C GLY A 159 76.10 -69.87 100.26
N ASP A 160 76.55 -68.64 100.45
CA ASP A 160 77.98 -68.32 100.37
C ASP A 160 78.70 -68.62 101.71
N TYR A 161 79.90 -69.19 101.66
CA TYR A 161 80.72 -69.57 102.84
C TYR A 161 82.15 -69.00 102.75
N GLU A 162 82.77 -68.64 103.89
CA GLU A 162 84.15 -68.13 103.97
C GLU A 162 84.90 -68.67 105.22
N ASP A 163 86.21 -68.93 105.10
CA ASP A 163 87.12 -69.25 106.22
C ASP A 163 88.61 -69.05 105.81
N HIS A 164 89.58 -69.53 106.60
CA HIS A 164 91.01 -69.33 106.38
C HIS A 164 91.90 -70.42 106.99
N ILE A 165 93.16 -70.50 106.53
CA ILE A 165 94.21 -71.42 107.00
C ILE A 165 95.41 -70.60 107.47
N LEU A 166 96.03 -70.95 108.60
CA LEU A 166 97.17 -70.21 109.17
C LEU A 166 98.45 -71.05 109.17
N VAL A 167 99.56 -70.47 108.70
CA VAL A 167 100.84 -71.14 108.44
C VAL A 167 101.95 -70.58 109.34
N GLU A 168 102.46 -71.38 110.28
CA GLU A 168 103.56 -71.06 111.19
C GLU A 168 104.92 -71.62 110.69
N SER A 169 106.00 -70.89 110.95
CA SER A 169 107.38 -71.38 110.75
C SER A 169 108.31 -70.91 111.89
N GLN A 170 109.49 -71.54 112.00
CA GLN A 170 110.41 -71.31 113.13
C GLN A 170 111.23 -70.00 113.02
N VAL A 171 111.21 -69.32 111.87
CA VAL A 171 112.13 -68.20 111.54
C VAL A 171 111.38 -66.96 110.99
N SER A 172 110.04 -66.99 110.93
CA SER A 172 109.22 -65.84 110.57
C SER A 172 107.89 -65.85 111.31
N GLU A 173 107.22 -64.70 111.35
CA GLU A 173 105.82 -64.61 111.75
C GLU A 173 104.92 -65.45 110.81
N PRO A 174 103.75 -65.90 111.29
CA PRO A 174 102.82 -66.69 110.48
C PRO A 174 102.08 -65.87 109.43
N PHE A 175 101.58 -66.53 108.39
CA PHE A 175 100.72 -65.91 107.36
C PHE A 175 99.47 -66.75 107.09
N VAL A 176 98.51 -66.15 106.36
CA VAL A 176 97.14 -66.68 106.17
C VAL A 176 96.85 -66.97 104.70
N ILE A 177 95.99 -67.97 104.44
CA ILE A 177 95.44 -68.36 103.14
C ILE A 177 93.90 -68.41 103.26
N PRO A 178 93.12 -67.57 102.55
CA PRO A 178 91.65 -67.55 102.66
C PRO A 178 90.96 -68.62 101.78
N ILE A 179 89.71 -68.94 102.14
CA ILE A 179 88.82 -69.93 101.51
C ILE A 179 87.42 -69.30 101.31
N GLN A 180 86.79 -69.49 100.14
CA GLN A 180 85.43 -69.00 99.81
C GLN A 180 84.59 -70.04 99.01
N ALA A 181 83.26 -69.95 99.04
CA ALA A 181 82.33 -70.75 98.21
C ALA A 181 81.06 -69.97 97.75
N LYS A 182 80.51 -70.25 96.54
CA LYS A 182 79.33 -69.56 95.93
C LYS A 182 78.40 -70.43 95.04
N VAL A 183 77.15 -69.96 94.81
CA VAL A 183 76.00 -70.63 94.12
C VAL A 183 75.58 -69.96 92.78
N SER A 184 74.75 -70.61 91.92
CA SER A 184 74.32 -70.13 90.58
C SER A 184 72.86 -70.46 90.17
N LEU A 185 72.17 -69.58 89.41
CA LEU A 185 70.73 -69.66 89.03
C LEU A 185 70.41 -69.24 87.56
N PRO A 186 69.21 -69.55 86.99
CA PRO A 186 68.75 -69.12 85.66
C PRO A 186 67.95 -67.79 85.64
N VAL A 187 67.79 -67.15 84.46
CA VAL A 187 67.14 -65.82 84.28
C VAL A 187 66.44 -65.69 82.90
N LEU A 188 65.20 -65.20 82.86
CA LEU A 188 64.48 -64.84 81.62
C LEU A 188 64.50 -63.31 81.39
N THR A 189 64.78 -62.88 80.16
CA THR A 189 64.57 -61.51 79.70
C THR A 189 63.24 -61.41 78.95
N LEU A 190 62.21 -60.95 79.66
CA LEU A 190 60.95 -60.45 79.10
C LEU A 190 60.76 -59.02 79.65
N PRO A 191 60.18 -58.06 78.89
CA PRO A 191 59.91 -56.72 79.42
C PRO A 191 58.97 -56.75 80.64
N ASP A 192 59.20 -55.87 81.62
CA ASP A 192 58.32 -55.71 82.79
C ASP A 192 56.92 -55.20 82.39
N VAL A 193 56.83 -54.48 81.26
CA VAL A 193 55.60 -53.97 80.67
C VAL A 193 55.57 -54.30 79.18
N ILE A 194 54.45 -54.85 78.70
CA ILE A 194 54.17 -55.06 77.27
C ILE A 194 52.96 -54.19 76.91
N ASP A 195 53.14 -53.22 76.02
CA ASP A 195 52.05 -52.35 75.58
C ASP A 195 51.47 -52.82 74.24
N CYS A 196 50.19 -53.15 74.24
CA CYS A 196 49.41 -53.44 73.04
C CYS A 196 48.96 -52.16 72.32
N GLY A 197 49.00 -51.00 72.99
CA GLY A 197 48.51 -49.72 72.46
C GLY A 197 46.99 -49.75 72.19
N ALA A 198 46.53 -48.86 71.31
CA ALA A 198 45.10 -48.71 71.01
C ALA A 198 44.53 -49.79 70.07
N CYS A 199 43.25 -50.11 70.25
CA CYS A 199 42.42 -50.95 69.38
C CYS A 199 40.95 -50.48 69.49
N LEU A 200 40.14 -50.64 68.44
CA LEU A 200 38.69 -50.41 68.55
C LEU A 200 38.05 -51.42 69.51
N ALA A 201 37.07 -50.98 70.29
CA ALA A 201 36.29 -51.83 71.17
C ALA A 201 35.48 -52.87 70.35
N GLY A 202 35.50 -54.14 70.78
CA GLY A 202 35.03 -55.29 70.01
C GLY A 202 36.10 -55.88 69.06
N GLY A 203 37.14 -55.12 68.72
CA GLY A 203 38.24 -55.56 67.86
C GLY A 203 39.27 -56.44 68.58
N ILE A 204 40.22 -56.98 67.80
CA ILE A 204 41.30 -57.85 68.29
C ILE A 204 42.64 -57.38 67.73
N LYS A 205 43.66 -57.29 68.59
CA LYS A 205 45.01 -56.85 68.23
C LYS A 205 46.08 -57.74 68.87
N THR A 206 46.98 -58.29 68.06
CA THR A 206 48.07 -59.17 68.53
C THR A 206 49.42 -58.44 68.47
N VAL A 207 50.19 -58.51 69.57
CA VAL A 207 51.54 -57.92 69.69
C VAL A 207 52.55 -59.00 70.10
N ALA A 208 53.56 -59.20 69.27
CA ALA A 208 54.59 -60.22 69.45
C ALA A 208 55.83 -59.64 70.16
N THR A 209 56.22 -60.24 71.29
CA THR A 209 57.37 -59.84 72.12
C THR A 209 58.40 -60.96 72.16
N LEU A 210 59.69 -60.64 71.93
CA LEU A 210 60.77 -61.62 72.00
C LEU A 210 61.28 -61.75 73.46
N CYS A 211 61.42 -62.99 73.94
CA CYS A 211 62.03 -63.31 75.22
C CYS A 211 63.25 -64.23 75.07
N ARG A 212 64.14 -64.26 76.07
CA ARG A 212 65.38 -65.08 76.03
C ARG A 212 65.83 -65.53 77.41
N ASN A 213 66.30 -66.78 77.54
CA ASN A 213 66.99 -67.24 78.75
C ASN A 213 68.46 -66.80 78.71
N GLU A 214 68.87 -65.91 79.62
CA GLU A 214 70.28 -65.49 79.77
C GLU A 214 70.97 -66.16 80.97
N GLY A 215 70.27 -67.08 81.63
CA GLY A 215 70.80 -67.93 82.69
C GLY A 215 71.80 -68.99 82.20
N VAL A 216 72.63 -69.49 83.12
CA VAL A 216 73.64 -70.54 82.84
C VAL A 216 73.03 -71.95 82.82
N ARG A 217 71.70 -72.08 82.95
CA ARG A 217 70.95 -73.35 83.00
C ARG A 217 69.66 -73.23 82.22
N THR A 218 69.23 -74.33 81.59
CA THR A 218 67.87 -74.49 81.05
C THR A 218 66.84 -74.18 82.13
N GLY A 219 65.81 -73.42 81.79
CA GLY A 219 64.72 -73.04 82.70
C GLY A 219 63.37 -73.37 82.10
N LYS A 220 62.46 -73.89 82.92
CA LYS A 220 61.04 -74.05 82.57
C LYS A 220 60.26 -72.87 83.11
N PHE A 221 59.87 -71.96 82.23
CA PHE A 221 59.10 -70.78 82.55
C PHE A 221 57.61 -71.03 82.29
N SER A 222 56.72 -70.56 83.17
CA SER A 222 55.29 -70.53 82.92
C SER A 222 54.67 -69.20 83.35
N ILE A 223 53.81 -68.67 82.50
CA ILE A 223 53.10 -67.39 82.68
C ILE A 223 51.70 -67.73 83.17
N MET A 224 51.32 -67.21 84.34
CA MET A 224 50.03 -67.47 84.97
C MET A 224 49.31 -66.17 85.35
N PRO A 225 47.96 -66.18 85.43
CA PRO A 225 47.21 -65.05 85.98
C PRO A 225 47.59 -64.85 87.45
N ASP A 226 47.96 -63.63 87.86
CA ASP A 226 48.43 -63.35 89.23
C ASP A 226 47.39 -63.77 90.31
N LYS A 227 46.11 -63.61 89.98
CA LYS A 227 44.96 -64.00 90.82
C LYS A 227 44.82 -65.53 91.03
N VAL A 228 45.65 -66.36 90.39
CA VAL A 228 45.52 -67.83 90.35
C VAL A 228 46.85 -68.54 90.73
N CYS A 229 47.81 -67.84 91.34
CA CYS A 229 49.06 -68.47 91.80
C CYS A 229 48.81 -69.60 92.84
N PRO A 230 49.28 -70.84 92.58
CA PRO A 230 49.17 -71.94 93.53
C PRO A 230 50.16 -71.81 94.70
N ALA A 231 49.85 -72.45 95.83
CA ALA A 231 50.79 -72.61 96.94
C ALA A 231 51.94 -73.58 96.55
N PRO A 232 53.17 -73.38 97.05
CA PRO A 232 54.39 -73.99 96.50
C PRO A 232 54.51 -75.52 96.61
N ASP A 233 53.56 -76.21 97.25
CA ASP A 233 53.56 -77.67 97.42
C ASP A 233 52.58 -78.42 96.48
N SER A 234 51.73 -77.73 95.70
CA SER A 234 50.79 -78.39 94.78
C SER A 234 51.38 -78.63 93.39
N GLY A 235 51.94 -79.83 93.17
CA GLY A 235 52.54 -80.25 91.89
C GLY A 235 51.53 -80.46 90.76
N VAL A 236 50.96 -79.37 90.23
CA VAL A 236 50.07 -79.36 89.07
C VAL A 236 50.83 -78.78 87.88
N ALA A 237 51.07 -79.60 86.85
CA ALA A 237 51.62 -79.11 85.59
C ALA A 237 50.52 -78.38 84.80
N VAL A 238 50.77 -77.12 84.42
CA VAL A 238 49.89 -76.36 83.53
C VAL A 238 50.08 -76.87 82.11
N THR A 239 49.01 -77.38 81.49
CA THR A 239 49.03 -77.98 80.14
C THR A 239 48.24 -77.18 79.10
N ALA A 240 47.90 -75.92 79.41
CA ALA A 240 47.28 -75.00 78.47
C ALA A 240 48.38 -74.14 77.83
N ASP A 241 48.43 -74.13 76.49
CA ASP A 241 49.40 -73.33 75.73
C ASP A 241 48.98 -71.85 75.63
N PHE A 242 47.73 -71.53 75.94
CA PHE A 242 47.17 -70.17 75.95
C PHE A 242 46.66 -69.82 77.35
N VAL A 243 46.99 -68.63 77.84
CA VAL A 243 46.50 -68.11 79.13
C VAL A 243 45.70 -66.83 78.89
N ILE A 244 44.47 -66.78 79.43
CA ILE A 244 43.55 -65.64 79.30
C ILE A 244 43.40 -64.98 80.66
N GLN A 245 43.45 -63.65 80.68
CA GLN A 245 42.98 -62.81 81.76
C GLN A 245 42.44 -61.49 81.17
N ASP A 246 41.12 -61.42 81.01
CA ASP A 246 40.42 -60.41 80.21
C ASP A 246 40.85 -58.97 80.54
N PRO A 247 41.04 -58.09 79.52
CA PRO A 247 40.85 -58.29 78.08
C PRO A 247 42.11 -58.77 77.33
N PHE A 248 43.00 -59.53 77.98
CA PHE A 248 44.28 -59.97 77.40
C PHE A 248 44.43 -61.50 77.40
N GLY A 249 45.07 -62.04 76.37
CA GLY A 249 45.53 -63.42 76.29
C GLY A 249 47.01 -63.50 75.89
N ILE A 250 47.72 -64.53 76.34
CA ILE A 250 49.16 -64.71 76.07
C ILE A 250 49.45 -66.14 75.58
N GLN A 251 50.24 -66.25 74.50
CA GLN A 251 50.67 -67.52 73.89
C GLN A 251 52.16 -67.49 73.51
N PRO A 252 52.96 -68.56 73.74
CA PRO A 252 52.65 -69.71 74.57
C PRO A 252 52.75 -69.36 76.07
N ALA A 253 51.87 -69.93 76.89
CA ALA A 253 51.86 -69.76 78.34
C ALA A 253 52.95 -70.55 79.07
N ALA A 254 53.60 -71.51 78.40
CA ALA A 254 54.71 -72.30 78.92
C ALA A 254 55.90 -72.32 77.94
N LEU A 255 57.11 -72.17 78.48
CA LEU A 255 58.35 -72.00 77.72
C LEU A 255 59.48 -72.80 78.38
N GLU A 256 60.09 -73.73 77.64
CA GLU A 256 61.33 -74.40 78.05
C GLU A 256 62.48 -73.90 77.18
N LEU A 257 63.43 -73.20 77.79
CA LEU A 257 64.49 -72.48 77.08
C LEU A 257 65.88 -72.85 77.60
N ASP A 258 66.75 -73.29 76.70
CA ASP A 258 68.17 -73.52 76.96
C ASP A 258 68.96 -72.20 77.12
N PRO A 259 70.16 -72.22 77.75
CA PRO A 259 71.01 -71.05 77.89
C PRO A 259 71.28 -70.32 76.56
N GLY A 260 70.84 -69.07 76.46
CA GLY A 260 70.98 -68.21 75.29
C GLY A 260 69.89 -68.37 74.22
N GLN A 261 68.94 -69.30 74.38
CA GLN A 261 67.80 -69.52 73.48
C GLN A 261 66.73 -68.44 73.65
N SER A 262 66.10 -68.05 72.53
CA SER A 262 64.99 -67.10 72.49
C SER A 262 63.69 -67.75 71.99
N ALA A 263 62.55 -67.19 72.39
CA ALA A 263 61.22 -67.53 71.89
C ALA A 263 60.32 -66.28 71.82
N THR A 264 59.29 -66.32 70.98
CA THR A 264 58.30 -65.24 70.85
C THR A 264 57.10 -65.53 71.73
N VAL A 265 56.62 -64.50 72.42
CA VAL A 265 55.39 -64.48 73.20
C VAL A 265 54.43 -63.49 72.54
N GLU A 266 53.32 -63.99 72.02
CA GLU A 266 52.25 -63.22 71.41
C GLU A 266 51.20 -62.86 72.47
N VAL A 267 50.86 -61.57 72.53
CA VAL A 267 49.86 -61.02 73.44
C VAL A 267 48.67 -60.53 72.60
N VAL A 268 47.51 -61.14 72.82
CA VAL A 268 46.25 -60.82 72.13
C VAL A 268 45.42 -59.92 73.04
N PHE A 269 45.07 -58.73 72.55
CA PHE A 269 44.24 -57.74 73.24
C PHE A 269 42.87 -57.64 72.55
N PHE A 270 41.80 -57.75 73.32
CA PHE A 270 40.42 -57.74 72.83
C PHE A 270 39.53 -56.86 73.73
N PRO A 271 39.62 -55.51 73.62
CA PRO A 271 38.91 -54.60 74.52
C PRO A 271 37.39 -54.64 74.29
N TYR A 272 36.63 -54.89 75.36
CA TYR A 272 35.16 -54.80 75.35
C TYR A 272 34.64 -53.37 75.63
N LEU A 273 35.45 -52.52 76.25
CA LEU A 273 35.10 -51.15 76.64
C LEU A 273 36.16 -50.17 76.13
N PRO A 274 35.78 -48.90 75.84
CA PRO A 274 36.71 -47.87 75.38
C PRO A 274 37.51 -47.25 76.54
N GLU A 275 38.25 -48.09 77.26
CA GLU A 275 39.03 -47.71 78.44
C GLU A 275 40.47 -48.26 78.39
N ALA A 276 41.37 -47.59 79.11
CA ALA A 276 42.75 -48.07 79.31
C ALA A 276 42.75 -49.29 80.24
N SER A 277 43.03 -50.45 79.67
CA SER A 277 43.07 -51.74 80.35
C SER A 277 44.50 -52.11 80.75
N GLN A 278 44.66 -52.67 81.94
CA GLN A 278 45.96 -53.11 82.47
C GLN A 278 45.82 -54.40 83.27
N GLN A 279 46.67 -55.39 83.00
CA GLN A 279 46.66 -56.65 83.75
C GLN A 279 48.07 -57.25 83.91
N THR A 280 48.44 -57.55 85.15
CA THR A 280 49.70 -58.23 85.52
C THR A 280 49.53 -59.75 85.51
N PHE A 281 50.54 -60.43 84.97
CA PHE A 281 50.73 -61.88 84.95
C PHE A 281 52.03 -62.21 85.70
N THR A 282 52.09 -63.40 86.30
CA THR A 282 53.21 -63.86 87.14
C THR A 282 54.02 -64.92 86.41
N ILE A 283 55.34 -64.74 86.38
CA ILE A 283 56.28 -65.63 85.69
C ILE A 283 56.95 -66.55 86.73
N LEU A 284 56.57 -67.82 86.68
CA LEU A 284 57.20 -68.89 87.44
C LEU A 284 58.40 -69.44 86.64
N CYS A 285 59.47 -69.82 87.33
CA CYS A 285 60.60 -70.57 86.78
C CYS A 285 60.87 -71.78 87.69
N ASP A 286 60.90 -72.99 87.13
CA ASP A 286 61.08 -74.24 87.87
C ASP A 286 60.12 -74.36 89.09
N ASN A 287 58.91 -73.80 88.96
CA ASN A 287 57.82 -73.67 89.95
C ASN A 287 58.02 -72.61 91.06
N TYR A 288 59.00 -71.72 90.98
CA TYR A 288 59.15 -70.57 91.88
C TYR A 288 58.87 -69.25 91.15
N PRO A 289 58.14 -68.28 91.75
CA PRO A 289 57.96 -66.96 91.14
C PRO A 289 59.29 -66.21 91.09
N ILE A 290 59.66 -65.71 89.91
CA ILE A 290 60.91 -64.92 89.71
C ILE A 290 60.61 -63.49 89.26
N SER A 291 59.59 -63.28 88.43
CA SER A 291 59.24 -61.95 87.91
C SER A 291 57.75 -61.83 87.57
N TYR A 292 57.33 -60.61 87.24
CA TYR A 292 55.97 -60.27 86.84
C TYR A 292 56.04 -59.49 85.51
N VAL A 293 55.03 -59.63 84.66
CA VAL A 293 54.88 -58.84 83.44
C VAL A 293 53.50 -58.19 83.43
N THR A 294 53.44 -56.89 83.13
CA THR A 294 52.18 -56.15 83.06
C THR A 294 51.83 -55.81 81.62
N VAL A 295 50.69 -56.28 81.14
CA VAL A 295 50.17 -55.92 79.82
C VAL A 295 49.31 -54.66 79.95
N THR A 296 49.45 -53.73 79.01
CA THR A 296 48.58 -52.56 78.83
C THR A 296 47.97 -52.53 77.44
N GLY A 297 46.83 -51.86 77.29
CA GLY A 297 46.18 -51.60 76.01
C GLY A 297 45.00 -50.65 76.18
N VAL A 298 44.59 -49.95 75.13
CA VAL A 298 43.50 -48.98 75.18
C VAL A 298 42.39 -49.39 74.21
N GLY A 299 41.17 -49.57 74.71
CA GLY A 299 40.00 -49.66 73.84
C GLY A 299 39.56 -48.26 73.42
N GLU A 300 39.11 -48.09 72.18
CA GLU A 300 38.54 -46.84 71.68
C GLU A 300 37.22 -47.08 70.91
N LEU A 301 36.36 -46.07 70.86
CA LEU A 301 35.23 -46.03 69.92
C LEU A 301 35.58 -45.16 68.72
N VAL A 302 34.91 -45.38 67.59
CA VAL A 302 34.95 -44.48 66.44
C VAL A 302 34.58 -43.06 66.88
N ALA A 303 35.49 -42.11 66.64
CA ALA A 303 35.32 -40.70 66.99
C ALA A 303 35.78 -39.84 65.81
N LEU A 304 34.81 -39.37 65.01
CA LEU A 304 35.02 -38.48 63.87
C LEU A 304 34.35 -37.13 64.13
N GLU A 305 34.96 -36.05 63.64
CA GLU A 305 34.48 -34.68 63.86
C GLU A 305 34.63 -33.84 62.58
N LEU A 306 33.55 -33.19 62.12
CA LEU A 306 33.60 -32.22 61.03
C LEU A 306 34.07 -30.87 61.60
N LEU A 307 35.31 -30.47 61.31
CA LEU A 307 35.93 -29.27 61.87
C LEU A 307 35.64 -28.00 61.07
N PHE A 308 35.46 -28.13 59.75
CA PHE A 308 35.33 -26.99 58.85
C PHE A 308 34.48 -27.32 57.62
N VAL A 309 33.70 -26.32 57.18
CA VAL A 309 32.96 -26.30 55.93
C VAL A 309 33.22 -24.95 55.27
N THR A 310 33.55 -24.94 53.97
CA THR A 310 33.74 -23.70 53.22
C THR A 310 32.44 -22.91 53.12
N GLY A 311 32.44 -21.68 53.65
CA GLY A 311 31.23 -20.86 53.83
C GLY A 311 30.46 -21.11 55.14
N GLY A 312 30.87 -22.10 55.93
CA GLY A 312 30.24 -22.49 57.20
C GLY A 312 29.02 -23.40 57.04
N GLU A 313 28.62 -24.01 58.15
CA GLU A 313 27.40 -24.81 58.21
C GLU A 313 26.15 -23.94 58.16
N SER A 314 25.14 -24.43 57.44
CA SER A 314 23.85 -23.77 57.24
C SER A 314 22.87 -24.15 58.33
N LYS A 315 21.92 -23.25 58.63
CA LYS A 315 20.85 -23.53 59.60
C LYS A 315 19.53 -23.82 58.87
N PRO A 316 18.69 -24.73 59.41
CA PRO A 316 17.38 -24.97 58.84
C PRO A 316 16.48 -23.75 58.99
N GLU A 317 15.65 -23.50 57.99
CA GLU A 317 14.74 -22.37 57.93
C GLU A 317 13.41 -22.68 58.65
N LEU A 318 12.64 -21.63 58.99
CA LEU A 318 11.42 -21.76 59.78
C LEU A 318 10.31 -22.50 59.01
N GLY A 319 10.15 -23.79 59.30
CA GLY A 319 9.22 -24.70 58.62
C GLY A 319 9.85 -25.58 57.55
N GLU A 320 11.18 -25.53 57.39
CA GLU A 320 11.93 -26.44 56.52
C GLU A 320 11.95 -27.87 57.10
N VAL A 321 11.81 -28.88 56.24
CA VAL A 321 12.00 -30.29 56.62
C VAL A 321 13.47 -30.68 56.40
N THR A 322 14.11 -31.11 57.48
CA THR A 322 15.44 -31.73 57.49
C THR A 322 15.33 -33.24 57.61
N HIS A 323 16.42 -33.94 57.33
CA HIS A 323 16.58 -35.36 57.66
C HIS A 323 16.57 -35.57 59.17
N VAL A 324 16.08 -36.73 59.63
CA VAL A 324 15.91 -37.02 61.07
C VAL A 324 17.24 -37.27 61.78
N THR A 325 18.23 -37.83 61.06
CA THR A 325 19.52 -38.28 61.61
C THR A 325 20.73 -37.48 61.13
N ALA A 326 20.55 -36.51 60.22
CA ALA A 326 21.64 -35.69 59.73
C ALA A 326 22.22 -34.81 60.84
N GLN A 327 23.56 -34.79 60.94
CA GLN A 327 24.29 -34.08 61.99
C GLN A 327 24.68 -32.67 61.55
N HIS A 328 24.90 -32.49 60.25
CA HIS A 328 25.34 -31.25 59.62
C HIS A 328 24.46 -30.91 58.41
N LEU A 329 24.31 -29.61 58.10
CA LEU A 329 23.55 -29.11 56.96
C LEU A 329 24.41 -28.16 56.12
N ILE A 330 24.56 -28.45 54.82
CA ILE A 330 25.34 -27.64 53.88
C ILE A 330 24.42 -27.18 52.74
N ARG A 331 24.20 -25.87 52.65
CA ARG A 331 23.50 -25.22 51.54
C ARG A 331 24.51 -24.63 50.55
N PHE A 332 24.34 -24.94 49.28
CA PHE A 332 24.98 -24.27 48.14
C PHE A 332 24.19 -23.03 47.75
N GLU A 333 24.81 -22.07 47.05
CA GLU A 333 24.06 -20.97 46.47
C GLU A 333 23.22 -21.44 45.28
N SER A 334 22.34 -20.57 44.78
CA SER A 334 21.65 -20.80 43.52
C SER A 334 22.66 -20.78 42.35
N GLN A 335 22.62 -21.79 41.48
CA GLN A 335 23.58 -21.92 40.37
C GLN A 335 22.89 -22.09 39.01
N ASN A 336 23.55 -21.71 37.91
CA ASN A 336 23.01 -21.98 36.57
C ASN A 336 23.27 -23.46 36.18
N PRO A 337 22.42 -24.07 35.33
CA PRO A 337 22.65 -25.43 34.81
C PRO A 337 24.05 -25.58 34.20
N HIS A 338 24.69 -26.71 34.51
CA HIS A 338 26.06 -27.09 34.09
C HIS A 338 27.20 -26.19 34.60
N THR A 339 26.94 -25.32 35.58
CA THR A 339 28.01 -24.69 36.39
C THR A 339 28.42 -25.59 37.56
N THR A 340 29.58 -25.32 38.16
CA THR A 340 30.16 -26.10 39.26
C THR A 340 30.54 -25.19 40.42
N GLU A 341 30.03 -25.46 41.62
CA GLU A 341 30.46 -24.85 42.89
C GLU A 341 31.16 -25.92 43.74
N GLU A 342 32.24 -25.57 44.43
CA GLU A 342 33.01 -26.49 45.28
C GLU A 342 33.12 -25.97 46.72
N LYS A 343 32.97 -26.86 47.69
CA LYS A 343 33.16 -26.58 49.12
C LYS A 343 34.11 -27.59 49.74
N ILE A 344 35.20 -27.10 50.33
CA ILE A 344 36.12 -27.95 51.10
C ILE A 344 35.49 -28.22 52.46
N LEU A 345 35.45 -29.49 52.83
CA LEU A 345 35.13 -30.02 54.16
C LEU A 345 36.42 -30.52 54.82
N VAL A 346 36.57 -30.34 56.14
CA VAL A 346 37.70 -30.91 56.89
C VAL A 346 37.16 -31.82 57.98
N ILE A 347 37.47 -33.11 57.91
CA ILE A 347 37.02 -34.13 58.87
C ILE A 347 38.23 -34.70 59.60
N LYS A 348 38.16 -34.74 60.92
CA LYS A 348 39.19 -35.29 61.79
C LYS A 348 38.85 -36.70 62.23
N ASN A 349 39.85 -37.59 62.19
CA ASN A 349 39.84 -38.82 62.98
C ASN A 349 40.49 -38.54 64.33
N SER A 350 39.72 -38.66 65.42
CA SER A 350 40.18 -38.41 66.80
C SER A 350 40.52 -39.71 67.56
N THR A 351 40.70 -40.82 66.85
CA THR A 351 41.16 -42.12 67.37
C THR A 351 42.63 -42.38 67.03
N HIS A 352 43.25 -43.32 67.74
CA HIS A 352 44.58 -43.86 67.45
C HIS A 352 44.57 -44.94 66.34
N VAL A 353 43.43 -45.20 65.70
CA VAL A 353 43.23 -46.30 64.74
C VAL A 353 42.98 -45.76 63.33
N GLU A 354 43.50 -46.44 62.31
CA GLU A 354 43.21 -46.14 60.90
C GLU A 354 41.78 -46.60 60.55
N LEU A 355 40.97 -45.70 59.98
CA LEU A 355 39.55 -45.97 59.69
C LEU A 355 39.30 -45.94 58.16
N PRO A 356 39.16 -47.09 57.47
CA PRO A 356 38.83 -47.12 56.05
C PRO A 356 37.40 -46.63 55.82
N PHE A 357 37.17 -45.84 54.77
CA PHE A 357 35.88 -45.19 54.52
C PHE A 357 35.50 -45.14 53.05
N PHE A 358 34.21 -44.93 52.79
CA PHE A 358 33.69 -44.47 51.51
C PHE A 358 32.46 -43.56 51.70
N TRP A 359 32.18 -42.75 50.69
CA TRP A 359 30.98 -41.92 50.62
C TRP A 359 29.85 -42.63 49.89
N GLN A 360 28.63 -42.50 50.39
CA GLN A 360 27.41 -42.84 49.65
C GLN A 360 26.42 -41.67 49.70
N ILE A 361 25.64 -41.51 48.63
CA ILE A 361 24.64 -40.45 48.48
C ILE A 361 23.26 -41.09 48.37
N THR A 362 22.35 -40.69 49.24
CA THR A 362 21.01 -41.27 49.40
C THR A 362 19.92 -40.19 49.33
N LYS A 363 18.69 -40.58 48.98
CA LYS A 363 17.54 -39.66 48.98
C LYS A 363 17.06 -39.44 50.44
N PRO A 364 16.73 -38.20 50.85
CA PRO A 364 16.37 -37.89 52.23
C PRO A 364 15.05 -38.54 52.66
N ASP A 365 15.05 -39.23 53.80
CA ASP A 365 13.88 -39.94 54.31
C ASP A 365 12.94 -38.99 55.09
N LEU A 366 12.07 -38.28 54.37
CA LEU A 366 11.19 -37.20 54.89
C LEU A 366 9.96 -37.74 55.67
N LYS A 367 10.19 -38.43 56.80
CA LYS A 367 9.14 -38.98 57.68
C LYS A 367 9.04 -38.20 59.00
N PRO A 368 7.89 -37.57 59.33
CA PRO A 368 7.70 -36.91 60.63
C PRO A 368 7.44 -37.96 61.73
N LEU A 369 8.39 -38.11 62.66
CA LEU A 369 8.25 -39.00 63.81
C LEU A 369 7.48 -38.35 64.97
N ILE A 370 6.43 -39.03 65.41
CA ILE A 370 5.84 -38.84 66.74
C ILE A 370 6.69 -39.66 67.73
N PRO A 371 7.18 -39.10 68.84
CA PRO A 371 8.18 -39.76 69.67
C PRO A 371 7.56 -40.73 70.69
N GLU A 372 7.45 -42.02 70.34
CA GLU A 372 7.35 -43.10 71.33
C GLU A 372 7.78 -44.48 70.77
N GLU A 373 8.11 -45.39 71.69
CA GLU A 373 8.59 -46.77 71.50
C GLU A 373 10.02 -47.01 70.95
N THR A 374 10.65 -48.07 71.47
CA THR A 374 12.09 -48.39 71.36
C THR A 374 12.54 -48.81 69.96
N ALA A 375 13.65 -48.24 69.50
CA ALA A 375 14.31 -48.62 68.26
C ALA A 375 14.87 -50.06 68.33
N ALA A 376 14.26 -50.97 67.57
CA ALA A 376 14.92 -52.18 67.11
C ALA A 376 15.70 -51.87 65.82
N PHE A 377 16.86 -52.51 65.62
CA PHE A 377 17.70 -52.31 64.43
C PHE A 377 17.05 -52.94 63.17
N THR A 378 16.10 -52.24 62.56
CA THR A 378 15.60 -52.60 61.22
C THR A 378 16.62 -52.22 60.16
N LYS A 379 17.14 -53.25 59.49
CA LYS A 379 18.05 -53.18 58.34
C LYS A 379 17.52 -52.20 57.28
N VAL A 380 18.27 -51.12 57.04
CA VAL A 380 17.86 -50.04 56.11
C VAL A 380 17.95 -50.52 54.66
N GLU A 381 16.92 -50.23 53.85
CA GLU A 381 16.95 -50.46 52.41
C GLU A 381 17.59 -49.26 51.69
N TYR A 382 18.66 -49.53 50.94
CA TYR A 382 19.53 -48.50 50.34
C TYR A 382 18.89 -47.82 49.11
N ASN A 383 18.25 -46.67 49.32
CA ASN A 383 17.78 -45.79 48.24
C ASN A 383 18.90 -44.83 47.79
N GLN A 384 19.85 -45.35 47.00
CA GLN A 384 20.93 -44.55 46.38
C GLN A 384 20.37 -43.48 45.43
N ASP A 385 20.93 -42.27 45.48
CA ASP A 385 20.46 -41.13 44.68
C ASP A 385 21.22 -40.98 43.36
N THR A 386 20.87 -41.79 42.37
CA THR A 386 21.49 -41.75 41.02
C THR A 386 21.16 -40.50 40.20
N GLU A 387 20.36 -39.57 40.73
CA GLU A 387 20.04 -38.28 40.10
C GLU A 387 20.70 -37.10 40.82
N SER A 388 21.53 -37.36 41.83
CA SER A 388 22.15 -36.31 42.62
C SER A 388 23.10 -35.44 41.80
N ALA A 389 23.11 -34.14 42.08
CA ALA A 389 24.06 -33.18 41.53
C ALA A 389 25.31 -32.99 42.41
N PHE A 390 25.46 -33.80 43.46
CA PHE A 390 26.56 -33.72 44.42
C PHE A 390 27.56 -34.87 44.22
N SER A 391 28.85 -34.60 44.46
CA SER A 391 29.91 -35.61 44.53
C SER A 391 30.97 -35.22 45.56
N LEU A 392 31.76 -36.19 46.04
CA LEU A 392 32.92 -35.93 46.91
C LEU A 392 34.19 -36.55 46.36
N ASN A 393 35.29 -35.81 46.50
CA ASN A 393 36.63 -36.26 46.19
C ASN A 393 37.52 -36.13 47.44
N PRO A 394 38.19 -37.20 47.92
CA PRO A 394 38.15 -38.59 47.43
C PRO A 394 36.86 -39.34 47.81
N GLU A 395 36.34 -40.16 46.89
CA GLU A 395 35.14 -40.99 47.07
C GLU A 395 35.31 -42.09 48.14
N GLN A 396 36.53 -42.61 48.30
CA GLN A 396 36.91 -43.61 49.31
C GLN A 396 38.39 -43.50 49.69
N GLY A 397 38.77 -43.98 50.88
CA GLY A 397 40.14 -43.92 51.36
C GLY A 397 40.31 -44.50 52.76
N VAL A 398 41.32 -44.01 53.49
CA VAL A 398 41.57 -44.35 54.90
C VAL A 398 41.83 -43.06 55.67
N LEU A 399 41.15 -42.86 56.80
CA LEU A 399 41.40 -41.76 57.73
C LEU A 399 42.55 -42.15 58.66
N LEU A 400 43.69 -41.45 58.55
CA LEU A 400 44.87 -41.64 59.39
C LEU A 400 44.61 -41.20 60.84
N PRO A 401 45.29 -41.78 61.85
CA PRO A 401 45.07 -41.46 63.27
C PRO A 401 45.42 -40.01 63.61
N TYR A 402 44.58 -39.35 64.41
CA TYR A 402 44.73 -37.95 64.85
C TYR A 402 44.91 -36.89 63.74
N ALA A 403 44.62 -37.24 62.49
CA ALA A 403 44.82 -36.37 61.34
C ALA A 403 43.51 -35.76 60.83
N ASP A 404 43.63 -34.53 60.33
CA ASP A 404 42.57 -33.76 59.70
C ASP A 404 42.63 -34.03 58.18
N HIS A 405 41.50 -34.38 57.56
CA HIS A 405 41.40 -34.83 56.16
C HIS A 405 40.50 -33.89 55.35
N GLU A 406 41.02 -33.40 54.22
CA GLU A 406 40.28 -32.51 53.32
C GLU A 406 39.47 -33.31 52.29
N PHE A 407 38.21 -32.90 52.10
CA PHE A 407 37.29 -33.43 51.09
C PHE A 407 36.72 -32.29 50.27
N ILE A 408 36.70 -32.43 48.95
CA ILE A 408 36.04 -31.47 48.05
C ILE A 408 34.63 -31.99 47.79
N LEU A 409 33.62 -31.28 48.31
CA LEU A 409 32.21 -31.47 48.00
C LEU A 409 31.84 -30.59 46.81
N THR A 410 31.50 -31.19 45.68
CA THR A 410 31.20 -30.51 44.42
C THR A 410 29.69 -30.54 44.16
N TYR A 411 29.13 -29.41 43.73
CA TYR A 411 27.74 -29.28 43.24
C TYR A 411 27.76 -28.90 41.76
N THR A 412 27.19 -29.75 40.90
CA THR A 412 27.08 -29.52 39.44
C THR A 412 25.67 -29.89 38.96
N PRO A 413 24.68 -28.99 39.08
CA PRO A 413 23.31 -29.25 38.64
C PRO A 413 23.18 -29.33 37.11
N GLN A 414 22.23 -30.12 36.62
CA GLN A 414 21.97 -30.31 35.19
C GLN A 414 20.55 -29.87 34.76
N GLU A 415 19.59 -29.95 35.67
CA GLU A 415 18.17 -29.62 35.42
C GLU A 415 17.73 -28.46 36.31
N LEU A 416 16.72 -27.70 35.89
CA LEU A 416 16.14 -26.61 36.69
C LEU A 416 15.26 -27.16 37.83
N LYS A 417 15.88 -27.78 38.84
CA LYS A 417 15.26 -28.34 40.04
C LYS A 417 16.09 -28.07 41.30
N SER A 418 15.43 -27.98 42.45
CA SER A 418 16.13 -28.01 43.74
C SER A 418 16.63 -29.42 44.05
N TYR A 419 17.93 -29.56 44.29
CA TYR A 419 18.57 -30.82 44.65
C TYR A 419 18.67 -30.91 46.18
N HIS A 420 18.26 -32.05 46.73
CA HIS A 420 18.31 -32.35 48.16
C HIS A 420 18.63 -33.84 48.32
N SER A 421 19.84 -34.11 48.81
CA SER A 421 20.36 -35.46 49.06
C SER A 421 20.94 -35.52 50.48
N VAL A 422 21.14 -36.73 51.01
CA VAL A 422 21.92 -36.96 52.23
C VAL A 422 23.21 -37.66 51.83
N ILE A 423 24.33 -37.21 52.38
CA ILE A 423 25.65 -37.77 52.15
C ILE A 423 26.11 -38.45 53.43
N GLN A 424 26.42 -39.72 53.33
CA GLN A 424 26.78 -40.58 54.46
C GLN A 424 28.23 -41.04 54.27
N MET A 425 29.07 -40.83 55.28
CA MET A 425 30.38 -41.47 55.37
C MET A 425 30.20 -42.82 56.03
N VAL A 426 30.41 -43.88 55.25
CA VAL A 426 30.41 -45.26 55.73
C VAL A 426 31.85 -45.66 56.02
N LEU A 427 32.13 -45.99 57.28
CA LEU A 427 33.37 -46.68 57.64
C LEU A 427 33.23 -48.16 57.34
N ARG A 428 34.25 -48.73 56.73
CA ARG A 428 34.40 -50.17 56.55
C ARG A 428 35.13 -50.78 57.72
N ASP A 429 35.07 -52.10 57.79
CA ASP A 429 35.93 -52.92 58.66
C ASP A 429 35.81 -52.59 60.17
N ILE A 430 34.66 -52.08 60.63
CA ILE A 430 34.42 -51.73 62.04
C ILE A 430 33.94 -52.97 62.83
N PRO A 431 34.55 -53.31 63.98
CA PRO A 431 34.11 -54.44 64.80
C PRO A 431 32.67 -54.30 65.33
N GLU A 432 31.90 -55.39 65.33
CA GLU A 432 30.64 -55.47 66.07
C GLU A 432 30.90 -55.29 67.57
N SER A 433 30.24 -54.33 68.23
CA SER A 433 30.23 -54.29 69.70
C SER A 433 29.45 -55.50 70.24
N PRO A 434 30.04 -56.38 71.08
CA PRO A 434 29.33 -57.54 71.60
C PRO A 434 28.26 -57.11 72.62
N CYS A 435 27.01 -57.05 72.17
CA CYS A 435 25.84 -56.86 73.01
C CYS A 435 25.82 -57.87 74.17
N LEU A 436 25.29 -57.44 75.33
CA LEU A 436 25.30 -58.20 76.58
C LEU A 436 24.53 -59.54 76.47
N VAL A 437 25.26 -60.62 76.17
CA VAL A 437 24.77 -62.00 76.17
C VAL A 437 25.65 -62.83 77.10
N GLU A 438 25.15 -63.10 78.32
CA GLU A 438 25.82 -63.94 79.32
C GLU A 438 25.74 -65.44 78.98
N GLU A 439 26.41 -65.92 77.92
CA GLU A 439 26.56 -67.36 77.68
C GLU A 439 27.78 -67.68 76.79
N GLY A 440 28.68 -68.58 77.23
CA GLY A 440 29.65 -69.25 76.34
C GLY A 440 31.16 -69.18 76.66
N MET A 441 31.61 -68.71 77.83
CA MET A 441 33.05 -68.63 78.17
C MET A 441 33.78 -69.99 78.25
N LEU A 442 34.31 -70.48 77.12
CA LEU A 442 35.19 -71.66 77.05
C LEU A 442 36.33 -71.53 76.01
N GLN A 443 37.51 -71.15 76.51
CA GLN A 443 38.87 -71.50 76.01
C GLN A 443 39.32 -71.13 74.58
N ASN A 444 38.47 -70.57 73.73
CA ASN A 444 38.85 -70.12 72.38
C ASN A 444 38.98 -68.59 72.29
N ILE A 445 39.81 -68.11 71.36
CA ILE A 445 39.88 -66.68 70.98
C ILE A 445 38.52 -66.27 70.37
N PRO A 446 37.96 -65.09 70.71
CA PRO A 446 36.73 -64.61 70.09
C PRO A 446 36.85 -64.47 68.56
N GLU A 447 35.82 -64.85 67.81
CA GLU A 447 35.73 -64.51 66.38
C GLU A 447 35.25 -63.06 66.25
N CYS A 448 36.14 -62.14 65.87
CA CYS A 448 35.78 -60.75 65.59
C CYS A 448 34.83 -60.70 64.40
N ARG A 449 33.61 -60.21 64.62
CA ARG A 449 32.69 -59.84 63.55
C ARG A 449 32.84 -58.36 63.21
N VAL A 450 32.44 -58.02 62.00
CA VAL A 450 32.82 -56.77 61.34
C VAL A 450 31.66 -56.32 60.45
N GLU A 451 31.22 -55.08 60.62
CA GLU A 451 30.14 -54.45 59.85
C GLU A 451 30.55 -53.07 59.31
N ASP A 452 29.88 -52.64 58.24
CA ASP A 452 30.01 -51.28 57.69
C ASP A 452 29.12 -50.33 58.49
N VAL A 453 29.68 -49.23 59.04
CA VAL A 453 29.00 -48.32 59.97
C VAL A 453 28.94 -46.91 59.41
N ILE A 454 27.75 -46.30 59.37
CA ILE A 454 27.56 -44.89 59.05
C ILE A 454 28.09 -44.05 60.21
N ALA A 455 29.19 -43.32 60.01
CA ALA A 455 29.87 -42.55 61.06
C ALA A 455 29.59 -41.04 60.98
N LEU A 456 29.16 -40.52 59.84
CA LEU A 456 28.79 -39.11 59.65
C LEU A 456 27.65 -38.99 58.63
N GLU A 457 26.67 -38.12 58.92
CA GLU A 457 25.58 -37.78 58.01
C GLU A 457 25.53 -36.27 57.77
N ILE A 458 25.63 -35.86 56.50
CA ILE A 458 25.60 -34.48 56.04
C ILE A 458 24.41 -34.30 55.09
N GLU A 459 23.44 -33.46 55.46
CA GLU A 459 22.35 -33.05 54.58
C GLU A 459 22.86 -31.98 53.60
N VAL A 460 22.67 -32.19 52.29
CA VAL A 460 23.11 -31.25 51.25
C VAL A 460 21.92 -30.72 50.45
N LYS A 461 21.89 -29.40 50.27
CA LYS A 461 20.84 -28.69 49.53
C LYS A 461 21.45 -27.69 48.56
N GLY A 462 20.97 -27.68 47.32
CA GLY A 462 21.40 -26.76 46.27
C GLY A 462 20.23 -26.43 45.35
N SER A 463 20.16 -25.21 44.85
CA SER A 463 19.09 -24.77 43.96
C SER A 463 19.64 -24.28 42.63
N THR A 464 18.81 -24.35 41.61
CA THR A 464 19.14 -23.85 40.27
C THR A 464 18.36 -22.61 39.92
N GLU A 465 19.04 -21.63 39.33
CA GLU A 465 18.42 -20.45 38.72
C GLU A 465 18.57 -20.50 37.18
N PRO A 466 17.54 -20.08 36.42
CA PRO A 466 17.64 -19.97 34.97
C PRO A 466 18.64 -18.89 34.56
N PHE A 467 19.08 -18.90 33.29
CA PHE A 467 19.91 -17.84 32.74
C PHE A 467 19.15 -16.51 32.76
N HIS A 468 19.68 -15.51 33.46
CA HIS A 468 19.02 -14.23 33.70
C HIS A 468 19.39 -13.21 32.61
N LEU A 469 18.71 -13.33 31.46
CA LEU A 469 19.03 -12.58 30.25
C LEU A 469 18.03 -11.45 30.00
N LEU A 470 18.54 -10.27 29.62
CA LEU A 470 17.71 -9.08 29.38
C LEU A 470 18.02 -8.47 28.00
N LEU A 471 17.00 -8.40 27.15
CA LEU A 471 17.03 -7.65 25.90
C LEU A 471 16.66 -6.18 26.14
N GLU A 472 17.50 -5.27 25.64
CA GLU A 472 17.29 -3.82 25.73
C GLU A 472 17.35 -3.19 24.30
N PRO A 473 16.21 -2.79 23.71
CA PRO A 473 14.83 -3.07 24.13
C PRO A 473 14.41 -4.54 23.88
N TYR A 474 13.38 -5.00 24.58
CA TYR A 474 12.78 -6.33 24.40
C TYR A 474 12.07 -6.52 23.05
N ALA A 475 11.73 -5.42 22.37
CA ALA A 475 11.14 -5.41 21.04
C ALA A 475 11.65 -4.21 20.23
N ILE A 476 11.92 -4.42 18.94
CA ILE A 476 12.29 -3.37 17.99
C ILE A 476 11.10 -3.09 17.08
N ILE A 477 10.34 -2.07 17.43
CA ILE A 477 9.33 -1.48 16.56
C ILE A 477 10.02 -0.38 15.73
N VAL A 478 9.90 -0.44 14.41
CA VAL A 478 10.35 0.61 13.49
C VAL A 478 9.17 1.50 13.13
N PRO A 479 8.97 2.65 13.80
CA PRO A 479 7.87 3.55 13.51
C PRO A 479 8.06 4.24 12.16
N GLY A 480 6.96 4.45 11.44
CA GLY A 480 6.94 5.11 10.13
C GLY A 480 6.95 4.13 8.96
N GLU A 481 6.86 4.69 7.76
CA GLU A 481 6.68 3.95 6.51
C GLU A 481 8.03 3.86 5.79
N ASN A 482 8.65 2.67 5.84
CA ASN A 482 9.92 2.42 5.16
C ASN A 482 9.65 1.93 3.74
N PHE A 483 10.50 2.26 2.76
CA PHE A 483 10.31 1.74 1.40
C PHE A 483 10.88 0.33 1.25
N ILE A 484 10.20 -0.50 0.44
CA ILE A 484 10.68 -1.84 0.04
C ILE A 484 12.12 -1.74 -0.48
N GLY A 485 12.96 -2.71 -0.09
CA GLY A 485 14.38 -2.74 -0.48
C GLY A 485 15.31 -1.77 0.26
N VAL A 486 14.78 -0.86 1.09
CA VAL A 486 15.63 -0.05 1.99
C VAL A 486 16.06 -0.89 3.19
N ASN A 487 17.37 -0.93 3.45
CA ASN A 487 17.94 -1.57 4.64
C ASN A 487 17.88 -0.61 5.84
N VAL A 488 17.01 -0.91 6.81
CA VAL A 488 16.88 -0.18 8.07
C VAL A 488 17.75 -0.87 9.12
N LYS A 489 18.72 -0.13 9.67
CA LYS A 489 19.54 -0.59 10.80
C LYS A 489 19.02 -0.06 12.14
N LYS A 490 18.97 -0.92 13.16
CA LYS A 490 18.60 -0.61 14.56
C LYS A 490 19.60 -1.28 15.50
N THR A 491 19.97 -0.62 16.60
CA THR A 491 20.77 -1.24 17.66
C THR A 491 19.92 -1.72 18.82
N PHE A 492 20.38 -2.79 19.46
CA PHE A 492 19.85 -3.32 20.71
C PHE A 492 20.96 -4.04 21.48
N LYS A 493 20.71 -4.39 22.75
CA LYS A 493 21.67 -5.08 23.62
C LYS A 493 21.09 -6.35 24.20
N LEU A 494 21.95 -7.34 24.40
CA LEU A 494 21.68 -8.49 25.27
C LEU A 494 22.62 -8.39 26.48
N TRP A 495 22.03 -8.29 27.68
CA TRP A 495 22.73 -8.33 28.96
C TRP A 495 22.72 -9.76 29.51
N ASN A 496 23.87 -10.25 29.95
CA ASN A 496 24.01 -11.53 30.63
C ASN A 496 24.12 -11.32 32.15
N ASN A 497 22.99 -11.24 32.85
CA ASN A 497 22.98 -11.14 34.32
C ASN A 497 22.98 -12.54 35.00
N SER A 498 23.45 -13.58 34.29
CA SER A 498 23.61 -14.94 34.81
C SER A 498 24.96 -15.10 35.52
N LYS A 499 25.09 -16.09 36.41
CA LYS A 499 26.34 -16.46 37.08
C LYS A 499 27.33 -17.18 36.15
N ALA A 500 26.90 -17.58 34.96
CA ALA A 500 27.71 -18.22 33.91
C ALA A 500 27.90 -17.32 32.68
N LEU A 501 29.01 -17.50 31.96
CA LEU A 501 29.18 -16.96 30.60
C LEU A 501 28.19 -17.66 29.65
N ILE A 502 27.66 -16.92 28.67
CA ILE A 502 26.78 -17.47 27.63
C ILE A 502 27.42 -17.41 26.25
N LYS A 503 27.13 -18.42 25.42
CA LYS A 503 27.40 -18.40 23.98
C LYS A 503 26.07 -18.28 23.25
N TYR A 504 25.99 -17.45 22.22
CA TYR A 504 24.75 -17.17 21.50
C TYR A 504 24.87 -17.40 20.00
N THR A 505 23.72 -17.63 19.34
CA THR A 505 23.56 -17.72 17.88
C THR A 505 22.18 -17.18 17.48
N TRP A 506 22.16 -16.12 16.68
CA TRP A 506 20.94 -15.49 16.17
C TRP A 506 20.45 -16.17 14.88
N GLU A 507 19.16 -16.44 14.77
CA GLU A 507 18.55 -16.85 13.50
C GLU A 507 18.59 -15.72 12.45
N THR A 508 18.63 -16.11 11.17
CA THR A 508 18.45 -15.20 10.01
C THR A 508 17.14 -15.53 9.33
N VAL A 509 16.28 -14.53 9.13
CA VAL A 509 14.95 -14.70 8.51
C VAL A 509 14.95 -14.06 7.13
N THR A 510 14.47 -14.80 6.13
CA THR A 510 14.43 -14.36 4.72
C THR A 510 13.03 -14.39 4.10
N ALA A 511 12.03 -14.95 4.79
CA ALA A 511 10.74 -15.33 4.18
C ALA A 511 9.84 -14.14 3.78
N CYS A 512 9.91 -13.03 4.50
CA CYS A 512 9.12 -11.81 4.29
C CYS A 512 9.98 -10.57 3.92
N GLY A 513 11.29 -10.78 3.76
CA GLY A 513 12.32 -9.75 3.79
C GLY A 513 13.59 -10.32 4.41
N ILE A 514 14.74 -9.69 4.19
CA ILE A 514 16.01 -10.12 4.81
C ILE A 514 16.12 -9.44 6.18
N MET A 515 16.29 -10.25 7.22
CA MET A 515 16.47 -9.80 8.59
C MET A 515 17.64 -10.55 9.25
N GLU A 516 18.69 -9.81 9.56
CA GLU A 516 20.01 -10.31 9.98
C GLU A 516 20.51 -9.53 11.21
N VAL A 517 21.20 -10.22 12.12
CA VAL A 517 21.81 -9.64 13.32
C VAL A 517 23.32 -9.74 13.24
N GLU A 518 24.00 -8.60 13.41
CA GLU A 518 25.46 -8.49 13.43
C GLU A 518 25.90 -8.02 14.83
N PRO A 519 26.73 -8.77 15.59
CA PRO A 519 27.27 -10.10 15.29
C PRO A 519 26.25 -11.25 15.40
N HIS A 520 26.34 -12.21 14.47
CA HIS A 520 25.45 -13.37 14.37
C HIS A 520 25.68 -14.42 15.47
N THR A 521 26.95 -14.67 15.84
CA THR A 521 27.36 -15.56 16.93
C THR A 521 28.41 -14.90 17.80
N GLY A 522 28.54 -15.35 19.05
CA GLY A 522 29.55 -14.84 19.97
C GLY A 522 29.40 -15.37 21.39
N VAL A 523 30.09 -14.71 22.32
CA VAL A 523 30.12 -15.00 23.76
C VAL A 523 29.84 -13.70 24.53
N ILE A 524 29.14 -13.79 25.65
CA ILE A 524 28.98 -12.69 26.62
C ILE A 524 29.39 -13.22 27.99
N ASP A 525 30.30 -12.53 28.66
CA ASP A 525 30.78 -12.93 29.99
C ASP A 525 29.76 -12.57 31.10
N VAL A 526 30.06 -12.94 32.33
CA VAL A 526 29.22 -12.75 33.52
C VAL A 526 29.03 -11.25 33.83
N ASN A 527 27.77 -10.80 33.85
CA ASN A 527 27.34 -9.40 34.03
C ASN A 527 27.80 -8.42 32.92
N GLU A 528 28.22 -8.91 31.75
CA GLU A 528 28.51 -8.07 30.58
C GLU A 528 27.30 -7.92 29.63
N CYS A 529 27.41 -6.98 28.67
CA CYS A 529 26.45 -6.82 27.59
C CYS A 529 27.14 -6.78 26.22
N CYS A 530 26.51 -7.40 25.21
CA CYS A 530 26.88 -7.21 23.81
C CYS A 530 25.87 -6.28 23.14
N GLU A 531 26.37 -5.36 22.29
CA GLU A 531 25.53 -4.53 21.42
C GLU A 531 25.47 -5.14 20.02
N PHE A 532 24.28 -5.13 19.44
CA PHE A 532 23.92 -5.79 18.19
C PHE A 532 23.34 -4.78 17.22
N VAL A 533 23.60 -4.98 15.93
CA VAL A 533 22.97 -4.27 14.82
C VAL A 533 22.01 -5.21 14.13
N LEU A 534 20.72 -4.97 14.31
CA LEU A 534 19.67 -5.59 13.50
C LEU A 534 19.56 -4.83 12.16
N ALA A 535 19.71 -5.53 11.05
CA ALA A 535 19.44 -5.05 9.70
C ALA A 535 18.12 -5.64 9.20
N ILE A 536 17.19 -4.78 8.74
CA ILE A 536 15.85 -5.16 8.27
C ILE A 536 15.64 -4.63 6.86
N SER A 537 15.19 -5.47 5.93
CA SER A 537 14.74 -5.02 4.60
C SER A 537 13.50 -5.80 4.15
N GLY A 538 12.37 -5.10 4.03
CA GLY A 538 11.12 -5.69 3.53
C GLY A 538 11.16 -5.93 2.02
N SER A 539 10.67 -7.09 1.59
CA SER A 539 10.56 -7.47 0.17
C SER A 539 9.17 -7.25 -0.42
N LYS A 540 8.17 -6.91 0.42
CA LYS A 540 6.76 -6.70 0.05
C LYS A 540 6.17 -5.56 0.88
N PRO A 541 5.10 -4.89 0.40
CA PRO A 541 4.38 -3.89 1.20
C PRO A 541 3.55 -4.58 2.29
N GLY A 542 3.46 -3.96 3.47
CA GLY A 542 2.73 -4.47 4.62
C GLY A 542 3.51 -4.28 5.94
N VAL A 543 2.92 -4.77 7.04
CA VAL A 543 3.60 -4.87 8.33
C VAL A 543 4.30 -6.23 8.39
N ILE A 544 5.62 -6.23 8.56
CA ILE A 544 6.39 -7.41 8.92
C ILE A 544 6.44 -7.43 10.45
N SER A 545 5.79 -8.42 11.05
CA SER A 545 5.89 -8.73 12.47
C SER A 545 6.44 -10.14 12.62
N CYS A 546 7.57 -10.30 13.30
CA CYS A 546 8.27 -11.58 13.43
C CYS A 546 9.14 -11.65 14.69
N ASN A 547 9.48 -12.88 15.06
CA ASN A 547 10.25 -13.20 16.25
C ASN A 547 11.60 -13.77 15.83
N LEU A 548 12.70 -13.07 16.11
CA LEU A 548 14.04 -13.63 15.95
C LEU A 548 14.40 -14.44 17.20
N GLN A 549 14.88 -15.66 17.00
CA GLN A 549 15.33 -16.52 18.09
C GLN A 549 16.85 -16.44 18.24
N CYS A 550 17.29 -16.23 19.47
CA CYS A 550 18.68 -16.32 19.90
C CYS A 550 18.86 -17.63 20.67
N HIS A 551 19.49 -18.60 20.02
CA HIS A 551 19.82 -19.89 20.60
C HIS A 551 21.07 -19.77 21.48
N ILE A 552 21.07 -20.46 22.63
CA ILE A 552 22.16 -20.43 23.62
C ILE A 552 22.49 -21.88 23.99
N GLU A 553 23.77 -22.26 23.93
CA GLU A 553 24.21 -23.68 23.94
C GLU A 553 23.72 -24.51 25.16
N LEU A 554 23.34 -23.85 26.26
CA LEU A 554 22.91 -24.49 27.52
C LEU A 554 21.51 -24.07 27.99
N CYS A 555 20.77 -23.28 27.20
CA CYS A 555 19.42 -22.83 27.55
C CYS A 555 18.37 -23.54 26.67
N PRO A 556 17.38 -24.27 27.24
CA PRO A 556 16.39 -25.01 26.46
C PRO A 556 15.34 -24.10 25.78
N GLU A 557 15.13 -22.90 26.30
CA GLU A 557 14.26 -21.89 25.70
C GLU A 557 15.12 -20.80 25.01
N PRO A 558 14.91 -20.49 23.72
CA PRO A 558 15.65 -19.45 23.03
C PRO A 558 15.17 -18.06 23.45
N VAL A 559 16.10 -17.10 23.52
CA VAL A 559 15.76 -15.70 23.81
C VAL A 559 15.12 -15.08 22.56
N VAL A 560 13.89 -14.56 22.68
CA VAL A 560 13.12 -14.04 21.54
C VAL A 560 13.17 -12.52 21.49
N LEU A 561 13.66 -11.97 20.38
CA LEU A 561 13.52 -10.56 20.04
C LEU A 561 12.33 -10.36 19.10
N HIS A 562 11.31 -9.63 19.56
CA HIS A 562 10.19 -9.26 18.70
C HIS A 562 10.57 -8.08 17.80
N VAL A 563 10.28 -8.16 16.50
CA VAL A 563 10.55 -7.11 15.53
C VAL A 563 9.30 -6.81 14.73
N GLU A 564 8.91 -5.54 14.71
CA GLU A 564 7.79 -5.03 13.90
C GLU A 564 8.26 -3.87 13.03
N ALA A 565 8.05 -3.95 11.72
CA ALA A 565 8.42 -2.91 10.78
C ALA A 565 7.38 -2.78 9.65
N ALA A 566 6.89 -1.57 9.42
CA ALA A 566 5.99 -1.27 8.31
C ALA A 566 6.79 -0.88 7.05
N PHE A 567 6.52 -1.59 5.96
CA PHE A 567 7.07 -1.32 4.63
C PHE A 567 5.95 -0.91 3.66
N ARG A 568 6.23 0.07 2.79
CA ARG A 568 5.36 0.49 1.68
C ARG A 568 6.12 0.43 0.35
N GLY A 569 5.38 0.24 -0.73
CA GLY A 569 5.92 0.35 -2.07
C GLY A 569 6.22 1.80 -2.48
N PRO A 570 6.80 1.98 -3.68
CA PRO A 570 6.87 3.29 -4.30
C PRO A 570 5.47 3.88 -4.52
N PHE A 571 5.36 5.20 -4.44
CA PHE A 571 4.15 5.97 -4.67
C PHE A 571 4.39 6.98 -5.80
N LEU A 572 3.57 6.88 -6.85
CA LEU A 572 3.62 7.74 -8.02
C LEU A 572 2.40 8.66 -8.06
N CYS A 573 2.66 9.95 -8.20
CA CYS A 573 1.62 10.97 -8.27
C CYS A 573 1.46 11.48 -9.70
N ILE A 574 0.25 11.43 -10.23
CA ILE A 574 -0.10 12.07 -11.51
C ILE A 574 -0.38 13.55 -11.25
N ASP A 575 0.20 14.45 -12.05
CA ASP A 575 0.13 15.89 -11.80
C ASP A 575 -1.19 16.57 -12.19
N VAL A 576 -2.05 15.88 -12.93
CA VAL A 576 -3.39 16.34 -13.33
C VAL A 576 -4.50 15.45 -12.78
N PRO A 577 -5.65 16.02 -12.35
CA PRO A 577 -6.77 15.24 -11.78
C PRO A 577 -7.68 14.58 -12.83
N SER A 578 -7.59 14.98 -14.09
CA SER A 578 -8.28 14.35 -15.23
C SER A 578 -7.63 14.76 -16.54
N LEU A 579 -7.71 13.90 -17.57
CA LEU A 579 -7.19 14.19 -18.90
C LEU A 579 -8.35 14.54 -19.85
N GLN A 580 -8.48 15.83 -20.17
CA GLN A 580 -9.49 16.31 -21.10
C GLN A 580 -8.86 16.52 -22.49
N PHE A 581 -9.20 15.62 -23.42
CA PHE A 581 -8.95 15.88 -24.84
C PHE A 581 -9.92 16.95 -25.34
N GLY A 582 -11.19 16.84 -24.93
CA GLY A 582 -12.29 17.69 -25.36
C GLY A 582 -13.00 17.09 -26.56
N LEU A 583 -13.38 17.95 -27.49
CA LEU A 583 -14.01 17.55 -28.75
C LEU A 583 -12.94 17.12 -29.77
N ALA A 584 -13.19 16.02 -30.48
CA ALA A 584 -12.34 15.54 -31.58
C ALA A 584 -13.21 15.14 -32.79
N LYS A 585 -12.67 15.26 -34.00
CA LYS A 585 -13.30 14.78 -35.24
C LYS A 585 -13.10 13.26 -35.40
N GLN A 586 -14.08 12.56 -35.95
CA GLN A 586 -13.95 11.13 -36.27
C GLN A 586 -12.70 10.87 -37.14
N GLY A 587 -11.85 9.92 -36.74
CA GLY A 587 -10.59 9.60 -37.41
C GLY A 587 -9.43 10.57 -37.13
N GLU A 588 -9.65 11.65 -36.39
CA GLU A 588 -8.57 12.53 -35.92
C GLU A 588 -7.76 11.86 -34.80
N THR A 589 -6.43 12.01 -34.83
CA THR A 589 -5.56 11.59 -33.73
C THR A 589 -5.22 12.81 -32.87
N VAL A 590 -5.86 12.91 -31.70
CA VAL A 590 -5.63 13.99 -30.73
C VAL A 590 -4.67 13.54 -29.64
N SER A 591 -3.81 14.45 -29.14
CA SER A 591 -2.82 14.13 -28.11
C SER A 591 -2.83 15.11 -26.92
N ARG A 592 -2.50 14.56 -25.75
CA ARG A 592 -2.33 15.29 -24.47
C ARG A 592 -1.15 14.68 -23.70
N THR A 593 -0.45 15.49 -22.91
CA THR A 593 0.66 15.02 -22.08
C THR A 593 0.47 15.39 -20.62
N PHE A 594 0.86 14.50 -19.71
CA PHE A 594 0.88 14.74 -18.26
C PHE A 594 2.22 14.27 -17.65
N GLU A 595 2.47 14.59 -16.38
CA GLU A 595 3.67 14.18 -15.66
C GLU A 595 3.33 13.19 -14.52
N ILE A 596 4.03 12.06 -14.50
CA ILE A 596 4.08 11.14 -13.36
C ILE A 596 5.31 11.53 -12.52
N LYS A 597 5.09 11.81 -11.24
CA LYS A 597 6.13 12.25 -10.29
C LYS A 597 6.34 11.17 -9.23
N ASN A 598 7.56 10.68 -9.12
CA ASN A 598 7.96 9.79 -8.02
C ASN A 598 8.22 10.65 -6.79
N LEU A 599 7.41 10.47 -5.74
CA LEU A 599 7.58 11.21 -4.47
C LEU A 599 8.44 10.44 -3.46
N CYS A 600 8.92 9.25 -3.82
CA CYS A 600 9.67 8.34 -2.97
C CYS A 600 11.18 8.42 -3.22
N GLN A 601 11.95 7.93 -2.24
CA GLN A 601 13.41 7.82 -2.32
C GLN A 601 13.90 6.50 -2.92
N VAL A 602 12.98 5.69 -3.47
CA VAL A 602 13.25 4.44 -4.20
C VAL A 602 12.81 4.58 -5.66
N PRO A 603 13.43 3.87 -6.62
CA PRO A 603 12.93 3.80 -7.98
C PRO A 603 11.55 3.14 -8.03
N ALA A 604 10.77 3.47 -9.05
CA ALA A 604 9.40 2.98 -9.23
C ALA A 604 9.21 2.43 -10.64
N GLN A 605 8.99 1.11 -10.76
CA GLN A 605 8.50 0.49 -11.99
C GLN A 605 7.00 0.79 -12.15
N TRP A 606 6.58 1.19 -13.34
CA TRP A 606 5.19 1.55 -13.63
C TRP A 606 4.76 1.15 -15.04
N LYS A 607 3.44 1.02 -15.21
CA LYS A 607 2.77 0.74 -16.48
C LYS A 607 1.45 1.51 -16.53
N MET A 608 1.13 2.11 -17.68
CA MET A 608 -0.14 2.79 -17.93
C MET A 608 -0.96 1.98 -18.94
N GLN A 609 -2.25 1.79 -18.64
CA GLN A 609 -3.21 1.17 -19.55
C GLN A 609 -4.59 1.83 -19.40
N GLU A 610 -5.52 1.50 -20.29
CA GLU A 610 -6.95 1.75 -20.04
C GLU A 610 -7.55 0.66 -19.15
N SER A 611 -8.48 1.04 -18.27
CA SER A 611 -9.14 0.09 -17.37
C SER A 611 -9.82 -1.05 -18.10
N GLN A 612 -9.49 -2.28 -17.69
CA GLN A 612 -10.13 -3.51 -18.16
C GLN A 612 -11.66 -3.49 -17.96
N VAL A 613 -12.14 -2.81 -16.91
CA VAL A 613 -13.59 -2.67 -16.64
C VAL A 613 -14.25 -1.78 -17.69
N CYS A 614 -13.68 -0.61 -17.96
CA CYS A 614 -14.22 0.33 -18.95
C CYS A 614 -14.12 -0.19 -20.39
N LEU A 615 -13.18 -1.10 -20.68
CA LEU A 615 -13.11 -1.83 -21.95
C LEU A 615 -14.21 -2.90 -22.06
N ALA A 616 -14.40 -3.70 -20.99
CA ALA A 616 -15.45 -4.73 -20.93
C ALA A 616 -16.87 -4.13 -21.02
N GLU A 617 -17.13 -2.99 -20.38
CA GLU A 617 -18.42 -2.27 -20.49
C GLU A 617 -18.76 -1.85 -21.92
N ARG A 618 -17.74 -1.58 -22.75
CA ARG A 618 -17.91 -1.22 -24.18
C ARG A 618 -17.87 -2.42 -25.13
N ASN A 619 -17.49 -3.61 -24.64
CA ASN A 619 -17.18 -4.80 -25.45
C ASN A 619 -16.02 -4.58 -26.44
N GLU A 620 -15.00 -3.79 -26.04
CA GLU A 620 -13.80 -3.52 -26.85
C GLU A 620 -12.60 -4.30 -26.30
N GLU A 621 -11.93 -5.11 -27.14
CA GLU A 621 -10.70 -5.85 -26.74
C GLU A 621 -9.42 -5.00 -26.83
N VAL A 622 -9.46 -3.85 -27.52
CA VAL A 622 -8.30 -2.99 -27.82
C VAL A 622 -8.64 -1.55 -27.46
N SER A 623 -7.77 -0.92 -26.67
CA SER A 623 -7.93 0.49 -26.30
C SER A 623 -7.71 1.43 -27.49
N PRO A 624 -8.55 2.47 -27.68
CA PRO A 624 -8.30 3.56 -28.63
C PRO A 624 -7.22 4.55 -28.16
N PHE A 625 -6.61 4.33 -26.98
CA PHE A 625 -5.52 5.14 -26.44
C PHE A 625 -4.16 4.47 -26.64
N THR A 626 -3.15 5.25 -27.02
CA THR A 626 -1.75 4.82 -27.07
C THR A 626 -0.90 5.70 -26.16
N PHE A 627 0.12 5.09 -25.52
CA PHE A 627 0.90 5.70 -24.45
C PHE A 627 2.39 5.70 -24.80
N GLU A 628 3.02 6.87 -24.77
CA GLU A 628 4.44 7.06 -25.07
C GLU A 628 5.12 7.84 -23.93
N PRO A 629 5.94 7.18 -23.08
CA PRO A 629 6.06 5.73 -22.91
C PRO A 629 4.81 5.10 -22.27
N SER A 630 4.62 3.79 -22.47
CA SER A 630 3.54 3.01 -21.85
C SER A 630 3.93 2.33 -20.53
N ALA A 631 5.23 2.15 -20.30
CA ALA A 631 5.79 1.60 -19.07
C ALA A 631 7.25 2.05 -18.92
N GLY A 632 7.81 1.92 -17.71
CA GLY A 632 9.23 2.16 -17.45
C GLY A 632 9.56 2.30 -15.97
N GLU A 633 10.73 2.86 -15.69
CA GLU A 633 11.22 3.13 -14.35
C GLU A 633 11.35 4.65 -14.12
N ILE A 634 10.82 5.17 -13.01
CA ILE A 634 11.09 6.55 -12.57
C ILE A 634 12.10 6.50 -11.43
N PRO A 635 13.26 7.18 -11.52
CA PRO A 635 14.26 7.19 -10.47
C PRO A 635 13.73 7.88 -9.19
N PRO A 636 14.38 7.69 -8.02
CA PRO A 636 14.08 8.40 -6.79
C PRO A 636 13.89 9.91 -6.99
N LEU A 637 12.77 10.45 -6.47
CA LEU A 637 12.39 11.87 -6.60
C LEU A 637 12.33 12.41 -8.05
N GLY A 638 12.25 11.51 -9.04
CA GLY A 638 12.23 11.84 -10.47
C GLY A 638 10.84 12.13 -11.04
N LEU A 639 10.80 12.53 -12.31
CA LEU A 639 9.57 12.71 -13.08
C LEU A 639 9.67 12.01 -14.44
N CYS A 640 8.54 11.53 -14.94
CA CYS A 640 8.38 11.02 -16.29
C CYS A 640 7.21 11.76 -16.95
N ARG A 641 7.38 12.23 -18.19
CA ARG A 641 6.31 12.86 -18.96
C ARG A 641 5.73 11.84 -19.94
N VAL A 642 4.44 11.57 -19.80
CA VAL A 642 3.71 10.61 -20.66
C VAL A 642 2.89 11.37 -21.69
N SER A 643 3.00 10.97 -22.95
CA SER A 643 2.11 11.37 -24.03
C SER A 643 1.02 10.33 -24.21
N VAL A 644 -0.24 10.76 -24.21
CA VAL A 644 -1.39 9.94 -24.56
C VAL A 644 -1.93 10.44 -25.89
N GLN A 645 -1.98 9.56 -26.89
CA GLN A 645 -2.68 9.81 -28.14
C GLN A 645 -4.00 9.03 -28.13
N PHE A 646 -5.06 9.61 -28.71
CA PHE A 646 -6.36 8.98 -28.88
C PHE A 646 -6.81 9.12 -30.33
N ALA A 647 -7.31 8.04 -30.91
CA ALA A 647 -7.97 8.04 -32.21
C ALA A 647 -9.16 7.05 -32.22
N SER A 648 -10.28 7.47 -32.80
CA SER A 648 -11.49 6.63 -32.88
C SER A 648 -12.21 6.82 -34.21
N LEU A 649 -12.72 5.71 -34.76
CA LEU A 649 -13.63 5.67 -35.91
C LEU A 649 -15.11 5.63 -35.49
N GLN A 650 -15.42 5.67 -34.19
CA GLN A 650 -16.78 5.71 -33.65
C GLN A 650 -17.09 7.10 -33.08
N CYS A 651 -18.21 7.70 -33.49
CA CYS A 651 -18.72 8.94 -32.91
C CYS A 651 -19.44 8.63 -31.59
N GLN A 652 -18.77 8.89 -30.48
CA GLN A 652 -19.29 8.65 -29.14
C GLN A 652 -18.69 9.63 -28.13
N ARG A 653 -19.42 9.88 -27.04
CA ARG A 653 -18.87 10.52 -25.84
C ARG A 653 -18.21 9.45 -24.98
N LEU A 654 -16.89 9.39 -25.03
CA LEU A 654 -16.08 8.44 -24.29
C LEU A 654 -15.66 9.04 -22.94
N GLN A 655 -16.15 8.44 -21.86
CA GLN A 655 -15.64 8.62 -20.51
C GLN A 655 -15.01 7.30 -20.06
N THR A 656 -13.74 7.33 -19.68
CA THR A 656 -13.00 6.13 -19.26
C THR A 656 -12.02 6.46 -18.13
N VAL A 657 -11.34 5.46 -17.60
CA VAL A 657 -10.27 5.59 -16.61
C VAL A 657 -9.01 4.94 -17.14
N LEU A 658 -7.91 5.68 -17.10
CA LEU A 658 -6.57 5.11 -17.26
C LEU A 658 -6.03 4.67 -15.90
N GLU A 659 -5.40 3.51 -15.88
CA GLU A 659 -4.83 2.87 -14.69
C GLU A 659 -3.31 2.98 -14.76
N LEU A 660 -2.72 3.66 -13.78
CA LEU A 660 -1.30 3.65 -13.49
C LEU A 660 -1.03 2.50 -12.50
N GLU A 661 -0.60 1.36 -13.03
CA GLU A 661 -0.07 0.25 -12.26
C GLU A 661 1.34 0.60 -11.76
N VAL A 662 1.61 0.38 -10.48
CA VAL A 662 2.92 0.62 -9.86
C VAL A 662 3.38 -0.67 -9.19
N GLU A 663 4.57 -1.17 -9.53
CA GLU A 663 5.01 -2.47 -9.02
C GLU A 663 5.24 -2.44 -7.51
N ASN A 664 4.53 -3.30 -6.77
CA ASN A 664 4.50 -3.35 -5.31
C ASN A 664 3.98 -2.06 -4.62
N GLY A 665 3.51 -1.08 -5.39
CA GLY A 665 3.00 0.22 -4.93
C GLY A 665 1.47 0.32 -4.89
N GLU A 666 0.97 1.51 -4.58
CA GLU A 666 -0.45 1.84 -4.73
C GLU A 666 -0.70 2.39 -6.13
N GLY A 667 -1.66 1.81 -6.85
CA GLY A 667 -2.04 2.26 -8.19
C GLY A 667 -2.80 3.58 -8.19
N SER A 668 -2.78 4.30 -9.30
CA SER A 668 -3.51 5.57 -9.47
C SER A 668 -4.45 5.54 -10.66
N HIS A 669 -5.58 6.23 -10.55
CA HIS A 669 -6.61 6.29 -11.58
C HIS A 669 -6.69 7.72 -12.17
N LEU A 670 -6.60 7.83 -13.49
CA LEU A 670 -6.72 9.10 -14.22
C LEU A 670 -7.99 9.06 -15.09
N PRO A 671 -9.07 9.77 -14.70
CA PRO A 671 -10.27 9.90 -15.53
C PRO A 671 -9.99 10.63 -16.84
N VAL A 672 -10.51 10.12 -17.95
CA VAL A 672 -10.33 10.68 -19.29
C VAL A 672 -11.67 10.97 -19.94
N PHE A 673 -11.74 12.12 -20.61
CA PHE A 673 -12.94 12.60 -21.29
C PHE A 673 -12.60 12.99 -22.73
N VAL A 674 -13.28 12.35 -23.67
CA VAL A 674 -13.26 12.66 -25.11
C VAL A 674 -14.68 12.68 -25.64
N GLU A 675 -15.00 13.61 -26.53
CA GLU A 675 -16.24 13.57 -27.29
C GLU A 675 -15.91 13.56 -28.78
N VAL A 676 -16.21 12.43 -29.44
CA VAL A 676 -15.95 12.23 -30.86
C VAL A 676 -17.23 12.52 -31.64
N GLN A 677 -17.21 13.53 -32.49
CA GLN A 677 -18.33 13.91 -33.35
C GLN A 677 -17.93 13.82 -34.83
N THR A 678 -18.93 13.72 -35.70
CA THR A 678 -18.81 14.03 -37.14
C THR A 678 -19.56 15.33 -37.43
N PRO A 679 -19.10 16.16 -38.37
CA PRO A 679 -19.89 17.25 -38.93
C PRO A 679 -21.32 16.86 -39.30
N GLN A 680 -22.30 17.52 -38.67
CA GLN A 680 -23.71 17.45 -39.06
C GLN A 680 -24.32 18.84 -38.97
N ALA A 681 -24.95 19.30 -40.05
CA ALA A 681 -25.80 20.49 -40.04
C ALA A 681 -27.10 20.18 -40.76
N CYS A 682 -28.13 20.99 -40.53
CA CYS A 682 -29.41 20.90 -41.23
C CYS A 682 -29.84 22.25 -41.80
N LEU A 683 -30.86 22.20 -42.66
CA LEU A 683 -31.64 23.38 -43.05
C LEU A 683 -32.83 23.51 -42.09
N ILE A 684 -33.05 24.70 -41.53
CA ILE A 684 -34.22 24.96 -40.66
C ILE A 684 -35.53 24.88 -41.46
N SER A 685 -35.48 25.18 -42.76
CA SER A 685 -36.49 24.73 -43.72
C SER A 685 -35.83 24.14 -44.96
N SER A 686 -36.18 22.89 -45.29
CA SER A 686 -35.78 22.18 -46.52
C SER A 686 -36.63 22.55 -47.75
N HIS A 687 -37.61 23.44 -47.59
CA HIS A 687 -38.48 23.95 -48.65
C HIS A 687 -38.62 25.47 -48.56
N LEU A 688 -38.41 26.17 -49.67
CA LEU A 688 -38.45 27.63 -49.76
C LEU A 688 -39.49 28.07 -50.80
N VAL A 689 -40.57 28.66 -50.32
CA VAL A 689 -41.70 29.13 -51.14
C VAL A 689 -41.55 30.62 -51.46
N PHE A 690 -41.50 30.96 -52.74
CA PHE A 690 -41.55 32.35 -53.22
C PHE A 690 -42.99 32.72 -53.59
N THR A 691 -43.56 33.72 -52.91
CA THR A 691 -44.96 34.15 -53.08
C THR A 691 -45.19 35.16 -54.21
N GLU A 692 -44.16 35.93 -54.57
CA GLU A 692 -44.19 36.97 -55.61
C GLU A 692 -42.99 36.85 -56.56
N ILE A 693 -42.99 35.84 -57.43
CA ILE A 693 -42.07 35.80 -58.58
C ILE A 693 -42.78 36.42 -59.79
N TYR A 694 -42.05 37.20 -60.58
CA TYR A 694 -42.50 37.72 -61.88
C TYR A 694 -41.45 37.40 -62.95
N THR A 695 -41.86 37.15 -64.18
CA THR A 695 -40.91 36.81 -65.26
C THR A 695 -39.87 37.91 -65.49
N GLY A 696 -38.59 37.53 -65.50
CA GLY A 696 -37.47 38.45 -65.70
C GLY A 696 -37.18 39.39 -64.52
N VAL A 697 -37.84 39.22 -63.36
CA VAL A 697 -37.60 40.01 -62.14
C VAL A 697 -36.96 39.12 -61.07
N PRO A 698 -35.80 39.49 -60.48
CA PRO A 698 -35.21 38.72 -59.39
C PRO A 698 -36.05 38.83 -58.12
N ALA A 699 -36.50 37.69 -57.60
CA ALA A 699 -37.16 37.56 -56.31
C ALA A 699 -36.13 37.14 -55.25
N LYS A 700 -36.30 37.57 -54.00
CA LYS A 700 -35.41 37.21 -52.88
C LYS A 700 -36.17 36.55 -51.74
N ALA A 701 -35.57 35.52 -51.17
CA ALA A 701 -36.02 34.86 -49.95
C ALA A 701 -34.80 34.43 -49.13
N THR A 702 -34.97 34.21 -47.82
CA THR A 702 -33.90 33.73 -46.94
C THR A 702 -34.27 32.40 -46.29
N SER A 703 -33.26 31.64 -45.91
CA SER A 703 -33.38 30.45 -45.06
C SER A 703 -32.13 30.34 -44.19
N LYS A 704 -32.10 29.37 -43.28
CA LYS A 704 -31.03 29.18 -42.30
C LYS A 704 -30.43 27.78 -42.37
N LEU A 705 -29.10 27.73 -42.36
CA LEU A 705 -28.33 26.55 -41.98
C LEU A 705 -28.16 26.57 -40.45
N PHE A 706 -28.22 25.40 -39.82
CA PHE A 706 -27.95 25.22 -38.40
C PHE A 706 -26.98 24.07 -38.21
N ASN A 707 -25.83 24.33 -37.59
CA ASN A 707 -24.90 23.28 -37.19
C ASN A 707 -25.47 22.54 -35.98
N GLN A 708 -25.65 21.22 -36.08
CA GLN A 708 -26.17 20.38 -34.99
C GLN A 708 -25.06 19.92 -34.03
N THR A 709 -23.81 20.30 -34.31
CA THR A 709 -22.61 19.75 -33.68
C THR A 709 -21.73 20.84 -33.09
N LEU A 710 -20.80 20.43 -32.22
CA LEU A 710 -19.83 21.31 -31.60
C LEU A 710 -18.58 21.52 -32.47
N LEU A 711 -18.42 20.77 -33.56
CA LEU A 711 -17.34 20.96 -34.53
C LEU A 711 -17.66 22.17 -35.43
N PRO A 712 -16.69 23.05 -35.75
CA PRO A 712 -16.87 23.99 -36.84
C PRO A 712 -16.90 23.23 -38.17
N THR A 713 -17.79 23.61 -39.09
CA THR A 713 -18.04 22.89 -40.36
C THR A 713 -18.04 23.85 -41.54
N GLU A 714 -17.41 23.51 -42.66
CA GLU A 714 -17.50 24.33 -43.88
C GLU A 714 -18.68 23.89 -44.76
N TYR A 715 -19.42 24.86 -45.29
CA TYR A 715 -20.53 24.65 -46.22
C TYR A 715 -20.28 25.34 -47.56
N LEU A 716 -20.75 24.72 -48.64
CA LEU A 716 -20.64 25.20 -50.01
C LEU A 716 -21.94 24.93 -50.78
N TRP A 717 -22.55 25.99 -51.31
CA TRP A 717 -23.75 25.89 -52.14
C TRP A 717 -23.40 25.50 -53.57
N GLY A 718 -24.07 24.47 -54.07
CA GLY A 718 -23.95 23.95 -55.42
C GLY A 718 -24.78 24.70 -56.45
N LYS A 719 -24.98 24.07 -57.60
CA LYS A 719 -25.84 24.58 -58.67
C LYS A 719 -27.29 24.14 -58.47
N LEU A 720 -28.20 24.80 -59.19
CA LEU A 720 -29.61 24.42 -59.26
C LEU A 720 -29.78 23.09 -60.03
N ILE A 721 -30.56 22.19 -59.46
CA ILE A 721 -30.86 20.83 -59.94
C ILE A 721 -32.38 20.71 -60.14
N GLY A 722 -32.82 19.97 -61.16
CA GLY A 722 -34.23 19.77 -61.49
C GLY A 722 -34.53 20.07 -62.96
N SER A 723 -35.65 19.57 -63.49
CA SER A 723 -36.05 19.76 -64.90
C SER A 723 -36.29 21.22 -65.27
N GLN A 724 -36.74 22.05 -64.32
CA GLN A 724 -36.98 23.48 -64.52
C GLN A 724 -35.70 24.33 -64.35
N ALA A 725 -34.57 23.74 -63.96
CA ALA A 725 -33.34 24.48 -63.60
C ALA A 725 -32.67 25.21 -64.78
N ALA A 726 -32.97 24.85 -66.03
CA ALA A 726 -32.51 25.59 -67.21
C ALA A 726 -33.32 26.88 -67.49
N LEU A 727 -34.50 27.02 -66.86
CA LEU A 727 -35.43 28.14 -67.06
C LEU A 727 -35.30 29.22 -65.97
N CYS A 728 -34.53 28.94 -64.93
CA CYS A 728 -34.28 29.83 -63.80
C CYS A 728 -32.77 29.97 -63.56
N SER A 729 -32.33 31.14 -63.09
CA SER A 729 -30.99 31.30 -62.53
C SER A 729 -31.07 31.70 -61.06
N VAL A 730 -30.16 31.15 -60.25
CA VAL A 730 -30.14 31.35 -58.80
C VAL A 730 -28.74 31.79 -58.35
N VAL A 731 -28.70 32.78 -57.45
CA VAL A 731 -27.50 33.22 -56.73
C VAL A 731 -27.75 33.05 -55.24
N VAL A 732 -26.82 32.39 -54.53
CA VAL A 732 -26.86 32.22 -53.06
C VAL A 732 -25.83 33.15 -52.44
N SER A 733 -26.19 33.82 -51.36
CA SER A 733 -25.33 34.78 -50.65
C SER A 733 -25.42 34.59 -49.13
N PRO A 734 -24.31 34.26 -48.43
CA PRO A 734 -23.01 33.85 -48.97
C PRO A 734 -23.07 32.46 -49.64
N ALA A 735 -22.30 32.26 -50.70
CA ALA A 735 -22.24 30.98 -51.43
C ALA A 735 -21.46 29.88 -50.67
N SER A 736 -20.59 30.25 -49.74
CA SER A 736 -19.85 29.32 -48.87
C SER A 736 -19.41 30.00 -47.57
N GLY A 737 -18.93 29.21 -46.62
CA GLY A 737 -18.27 29.69 -45.40
C GLY A 737 -18.24 28.62 -44.31
N THR A 738 -17.74 28.99 -43.13
CA THR A 738 -17.76 28.13 -41.93
C THR A 738 -19.02 28.38 -41.10
N LEU A 739 -19.59 27.33 -40.52
CA LEU A 739 -20.59 27.32 -39.45
C LEU A 739 -19.91 26.95 -38.14
N GLY A 740 -19.99 27.79 -37.13
CA GLY A 740 -19.46 27.53 -35.79
C GLY A 740 -20.29 26.52 -34.97
N PRO A 741 -19.83 26.18 -33.75
CA PRO A 741 -20.50 25.26 -32.84
C PRO A 741 -21.93 25.73 -32.51
N ASN A 742 -22.94 24.93 -32.84
CA ASN A 742 -24.37 25.30 -32.72
C ASN A 742 -24.76 26.66 -33.36
N GLU A 743 -24.05 27.11 -34.41
CA GLU A 743 -24.36 28.39 -35.09
C GLU A 743 -25.59 28.23 -36.02
N GLU A 744 -26.58 29.12 -35.87
CA GLU A 744 -27.57 29.40 -36.91
C GLU A 744 -27.03 30.48 -37.86
N LYS A 745 -27.00 30.21 -39.17
CA LYS A 745 -26.50 31.14 -40.17
C LYS A 745 -27.49 31.32 -41.31
N GLU A 746 -27.95 32.56 -41.47
CA GLU A 746 -28.89 32.95 -42.53
C GLU A 746 -28.17 33.14 -43.87
N PHE A 747 -28.81 32.70 -44.95
CA PHE A 747 -28.37 32.90 -46.32
C PHE A 747 -29.55 33.39 -47.18
N CYS A 748 -29.26 34.27 -48.14
CA CYS A 748 -30.23 34.84 -49.06
C CYS A 748 -30.08 34.24 -50.46
N ILE A 749 -31.21 33.78 -51.01
CA ILE A 749 -31.35 33.27 -52.36
C ILE A 749 -32.03 34.33 -53.22
N GLU A 750 -31.37 34.68 -54.33
CA GLU A 750 -31.91 35.51 -55.39
C GLU A 750 -32.23 34.65 -56.60
N LEU A 751 -33.53 34.49 -56.88
CA LEU A 751 -34.11 33.63 -57.93
C LEU A 751 -34.65 34.50 -59.07
N LEU A 752 -34.15 34.28 -60.28
CA LEU A 752 -34.63 34.91 -61.52
C LEU A 752 -35.26 33.82 -62.41
N ALA A 753 -36.57 33.89 -62.63
CA ALA A 753 -37.31 32.96 -63.47
C ALA A 753 -37.65 33.57 -64.84
N ASN A 754 -37.39 32.83 -65.92
CA ASN A 754 -37.60 33.30 -67.30
C ASN A 754 -38.88 32.75 -67.95
N THR A 755 -39.71 32.01 -67.20
CA THR A 755 -40.95 31.38 -67.68
C THR A 755 -42.12 31.62 -66.74
N VAL A 756 -43.32 31.87 -67.29
CA VAL A 756 -44.58 31.98 -66.54
C VAL A 756 -45.03 30.58 -66.10
N GLY A 757 -45.61 30.45 -64.91
CA GLY A 757 -46.17 29.20 -64.39
C GLY A 757 -45.57 28.77 -63.04
N GLU A 758 -45.89 27.55 -62.62
CA GLU A 758 -45.53 27.04 -61.30
C GLU A 758 -44.16 26.35 -61.29
N LEU A 759 -43.29 26.75 -60.36
CA LEU A 759 -42.01 26.10 -60.08
C LEU A 759 -42.23 25.03 -59.01
N LYS A 760 -41.86 23.79 -59.33
CA LYS A 760 -42.04 22.58 -58.52
C LYS A 760 -40.81 21.69 -58.47
N ASP A 761 -40.02 21.66 -59.54
CA ASP A 761 -38.83 20.81 -59.69
C ASP A 761 -37.57 21.68 -59.81
N LEU A 762 -37.25 22.34 -58.70
CA LEU A 762 -36.03 23.11 -58.46
C LEU A 762 -35.47 22.76 -57.07
N THR A 763 -34.21 22.36 -57.01
CA THR A 763 -33.51 22.04 -55.76
C THR A 763 -32.09 22.59 -55.80
N LEU A 764 -31.63 23.22 -54.72
CA LEU A 764 -30.21 23.50 -54.49
C LEU A 764 -29.60 22.42 -53.61
N SER A 765 -28.41 21.94 -53.96
CA SER A 765 -27.58 21.17 -53.04
C SER A 765 -26.64 22.07 -52.23
N CYS A 766 -26.40 21.72 -50.97
CA CYS A 766 -25.37 22.29 -50.11
C CYS A 766 -24.49 21.14 -49.60
N SER A 767 -23.24 21.11 -50.04
CA SER A 767 -22.24 20.16 -49.51
C SER A 767 -21.63 20.74 -48.24
N ILE A 768 -21.57 19.93 -47.19
CA ILE A 768 -20.86 20.23 -45.93
C ILE A 768 -19.64 19.33 -45.86
N GLU A 769 -18.52 19.86 -45.38
CA GLU A 769 -17.28 19.08 -45.23
C GLU A 769 -17.49 17.88 -44.28
N ASP A 770 -16.92 16.73 -44.65
CA ASP A 770 -17.07 15.41 -44.00
C ASP A 770 -18.50 14.84 -43.85
N MET A 771 -19.55 15.59 -44.19
CA MET A 771 -20.93 15.09 -44.17
C MET A 771 -21.21 14.27 -45.43
N ALA A 772 -21.46 12.96 -45.25
CA ALA A 772 -21.56 12.00 -46.35
C ALA A 772 -22.71 12.25 -47.33
N GLU A 773 -23.80 12.87 -46.88
CA GLU A 773 -24.96 13.25 -47.70
C GLU A 773 -25.10 14.79 -47.74
N PRO A 774 -25.18 15.42 -48.92
CA PRO A 774 -25.39 16.86 -49.02
C PRO A 774 -26.84 17.22 -48.67
N LEU A 775 -27.03 18.42 -48.11
CA LEU A 775 -28.36 18.94 -47.82
C LEU A 775 -29.04 19.42 -49.11
N PHE A 776 -30.35 19.19 -49.21
CA PHE A 776 -31.16 19.61 -50.35
C PHE A 776 -32.21 20.64 -49.91
N LEU A 777 -32.19 21.82 -50.55
CA LEU A 777 -33.20 22.86 -50.40
C LEU A 777 -34.09 22.89 -51.64
N SER A 778 -35.32 22.41 -51.50
CA SER A 778 -36.34 22.49 -52.54
C SER A 778 -36.89 23.92 -52.65
N ILE A 779 -37.14 24.39 -53.87
CA ILE A 779 -37.62 25.74 -54.19
C ILE A 779 -38.91 25.64 -54.98
N SER A 780 -39.95 26.36 -54.56
CA SER A 780 -41.22 26.45 -55.28
C SER A 780 -41.78 27.87 -55.31
N GLY A 781 -42.74 28.11 -56.19
CA GLY A 781 -43.42 29.40 -56.31
C GLY A 781 -44.14 29.58 -57.64
N GLU A 782 -45.08 30.52 -57.68
CA GLU A 782 -45.83 30.86 -58.89
C GLU A 782 -45.19 32.07 -59.59
N VAL A 783 -44.73 31.90 -60.83
CA VAL A 783 -44.16 32.96 -61.65
C VAL A 783 -45.25 33.64 -62.47
N LYS A 784 -45.54 34.90 -62.13
CA LYS A 784 -46.62 35.69 -62.71
C LYS A 784 -46.13 36.48 -63.92
N GLY A 785 -46.94 36.49 -64.97
CA GLY A 785 -46.73 37.32 -66.16
C GLY A 785 -47.17 38.77 -65.96
N LEU A 786 -47.03 39.58 -67.01
CA LEU A 786 -47.58 40.93 -67.07
C LEU A 786 -49.11 40.89 -67.11
N HIS A 787 -49.76 41.76 -66.35
CA HIS A 787 -51.21 41.93 -66.32
C HIS A 787 -51.56 43.41 -66.10
N VAL A 788 -52.65 43.89 -66.72
CA VAL A 788 -53.08 45.29 -66.66
C VAL A 788 -54.60 45.34 -66.50
N VAL A 789 -55.07 46.13 -65.55
CA VAL A 789 -56.49 46.40 -65.29
C VAL A 789 -56.87 47.74 -65.93
N TYR A 790 -58.01 47.78 -66.61
CA TYR A 790 -58.59 48.98 -67.22
C TYR A 790 -59.86 49.37 -66.44
N SER A 791 -60.03 50.65 -66.11
CA SER A 791 -61.25 51.15 -65.47
C SER A 791 -61.60 52.58 -65.92
N VAL A 792 -62.90 52.88 -65.99
CA VAL A 792 -63.44 54.21 -66.26
C VAL A 792 -64.01 54.76 -64.94
N PRO A 793 -63.67 56.00 -64.52
CA PRO A 793 -64.27 56.61 -63.34
C PRO A 793 -65.70 57.08 -63.66
N CYS A 794 -66.67 56.66 -62.84
CA CYS A 794 -68.07 57.03 -63.03
C CYS A 794 -68.35 58.46 -62.54
N ASP A 795 -68.68 59.38 -63.45
CA ASP A 795 -69.10 60.77 -63.18
C ASP A 795 -70.52 60.88 -62.55
N ASN A 796 -70.90 59.95 -61.66
CA ASN A 796 -72.17 60.03 -60.91
C ASN A 796 -72.00 60.97 -59.70
N GLY A 797 -72.25 62.26 -59.93
CA GLY A 797 -71.99 63.36 -58.98
C GLY A 797 -72.90 63.43 -57.75
N VAL A 798 -72.79 62.47 -56.82
CA VAL A 798 -73.10 62.66 -55.39
C VAL A 798 -71.99 62.04 -54.56
N ALA A 799 -71.38 62.82 -53.67
CA ALA A 799 -70.41 62.29 -52.72
C ALA A 799 -71.13 61.59 -51.54
N SER A 800 -70.85 60.30 -51.35
CA SER A 800 -71.23 59.53 -50.16
C SER A 800 -70.02 58.75 -49.68
N ASP A 801 -69.76 58.82 -48.37
CA ASP A 801 -68.53 58.33 -47.75
C ASP A 801 -68.49 56.80 -47.55
N GLU A 802 -67.29 56.31 -47.30
CA GLU A 802 -66.93 54.97 -46.77
C GLU A 802 -67.52 53.69 -47.42
N GLY A 803 -66.63 52.90 -48.03
CA GLY A 803 -66.44 51.54 -47.52
C GLY A 803 -67.11 50.35 -48.22
N GLN A 804 -67.69 50.49 -49.42
CA GLN A 804 -68.16 49.35 -50.21
C GLN A 804 -67.58 49.29 -51.62
N MET A 805 -66.97 48.15 -51.97
CA MET A 805 -66.54 47.82 -53.33
C MET A 805 -67.77 47.68 -54.26
N PRO A 806 -67.83 48.37 -55.41
CA PRO A 806 -68.91 48.16 -56.37
C PRO A 806 -68.93 46.72 -56.90
N GLN A 807 -69.91 45.91 -56.47
CA GLN A 807 -70.09 44.53 -56.95
C GLN A 807 -70.90 44.47 -58.26
N SER A 808 -70.44 45.21 -59.26
CA SER A 808 -70.70 44.91 -60.66
C SER A 808 -69.52 45.45 -61.49
N PRO A 809 -69.07 44.72 -62.54
CA PRO A 809 -68.18 45.33 -63.51
C PRO A 809 -68.98 46.39 -64.26
N CYS A 810 -68.76 47.67 -63.96
CA CYS A 810 -69.24 48.75 -64.82
C CYS A 810 -68.72 48.49 -66.23
N GLU A 811 -69.64 48.39 -67.18
CA GLU A 811 -69.31 48.03 -68.56
C GLU A 811 -68.28 49.03 -69.12
N LEU A 812 -67.26 48.51 -69.82
CA LEU A 812 -66.08 49.27 -70.22
C LEU A 812 -66.40 50.16 -71.44
N LEU A 813 -67.26 51.16 -71.21
CA LEU A 813 -67.84 52.07 -72.19
C LEU A 813 -67.47 53.52 -71.86
N LEU A 814 -67.00 54.26 -72.87
CA LEU A 814 -66.65 55.67 -72.77
C LEU A 814 -67.75 56.53 -73.40
N ASP A 815 -68.77 56.86 -72.60
CA ASP A 815 -69.91 57.66 -73.03
C ASP A 815 -69.64 59.17 -72.89
N PHE A 816 -69.62 59.89 -74.02
CA PHE A 816 -69.44 61.34 -74.08
C PHE A 816 -70.77 62.13 -74.05
N GLY A 817 -71.92 61.45 -74.01
CA GLY A 817 -73.25 62.02 -73.78
C GLY A 817 -74.17 62.00 -75.00
N SER A 818 -75.48 61.99 -74.73
CA SER A 818 -76.57 61.93 -75.71
C SER A 818 -77.12 63.30 -76.14
N GLU A 819 -76.67 64.38 -75.50
CA GLU A 819 -77.15 65.77 -75.70
C GLU A 819 -75.96 66.74 -75.88
N VAL A 820 -74.91 66.34 -76.61
CA VAL A 820 -73.73 67.19 -76.81
C VAL A 820 -74.07 68.34 -77.76
N ALA A 821 -73.81 69.57 -77.35
CA ALA A 821 -74.07 70.73 -78.21
C ALA A 821 -73.09 70.81 -79.39
N PHE A 822 -73.60 71.28 -80.53
CA PHE A 822 -72.80 71.59 -81.72
C PHE A 822 -71.62 72.52 -81.40
N LYS A 823 -70.40 72.05 -81.70
CA LYS A 823 -69.08 72.68 -81.43
C LYS A 823 -68.62 72.73 -79.97
N ASP A 824 -69.31 72.07 -79.04
CA ASP A 824 -68.77 71.83 -77.70
C ASP A 824 -67.76 70.66 -77.66
N VAL A 825 -67.04 70.55 -76.53
CA VAL A 825 -65.93 69.59 -76.35
C VAL A 825 -66.12 68.87 -75.02
N VAL A 826 -66.40 67.56 -75.07
CA VAL A 826 -66.57 66.72 -73.88
C VAL A 826 -65.28 65.97 -73.58
N LYS A 827 -65.02 65.71 -72.29
CA LYS A 827 -63.85 64.96 -71.82
C LYS A 827 -64.28 63.77 -70.97
N ARG A 828 -63.59 62.65 -71.13
CA ARG A 828 -63.64 61.47 -70.25
C ARG A 828 -62.24 61.02 -69.89
N GLN A 829 -62.16 60.11 -68.92
CA GLN A 829 -60.90 59.55 -68.44
C GLN A 829 -60.93 58.02 -68.53
N LEU A 830 -59.78 57.42 -68.80
CA LEU A 830 -59.53 55.98 -68.69
C LEU A 830 -58.33 55.78 -67.77
N ILE A 831 -58.39 54.79 -66.88
CA ILE A 831 -57.33 54.48 -65.92
C ILE A 831 -56.76 53.10 -66.27
N LEU A 832 -55.45 53.06 -66.51
CA LEU A 832 -54.67 51.83 -66.67
C LEU A 832 -53.90 51.57 -65.37
N THR A 833 -54.06 50.39 -64.80
CA THR A 833 -53.36 49.98 -63.56
C THR A 833 -52.55 48.73 -63.83
N ASN A 834 -51.24 48.78 -63.57
CA ASN A 834 -50.35 47.62 -63.64
C ASN A 834 -50.09 47.07 -62.23
N PRO A 835 -50.81 46.04 -61.76
CA PRO A 835 -50.57 45.40 -60.46
C PRO A 835 -49.33 44.48 -60.42
N THR A 836 -48.43 44.54 -61.40
CA THR A 836 -47.25 43.65 -61.48
C THR A 836 -45.93 44.38 -61.27
N ARG A 837 -44.85 43.64 -61.02
CA ARG A 837 -43.48 44.17 -60.97
C ARG A 837 -42.85 44.38 -62.36
N ILE A 838 -43.52 43.98 -63.44
CA ILE A 838 -43.02 44.07 -64.82
C ILE A 838 -43.43 45.44 -65.38
N SER A 839 -42.48 46.21 -65.93
CA SER A 839 -42.78 47.51 -66.57
C SER A 839 -42.94 47.34 -68.08
N ALA A 840 -43.98 47.92 -68.67
CA ALA A 840 -44.36 47.65 -70.06
C ALA A 840 -44.67 48.93 -70.88
N PRO A 841 -44.30 49.01 -72.17
CA PRO A 841 -44.73 50.09 -73.06
C PRO A 841 -46.23 50.01 -73.35
N PHE A 842 -46.89 51.13 -73.62
CA PHE A 842 -48.31 51.15 -73.99
C PHE A 842 -48.59 52.12 -75.16
N THR A 843 -49.66 51.83 -75.92
CA THR A 843 -50.19 52.66 -77.02
C THR A 843 -51.71 52.63 -77.05
N LEU A 844 -52.35 53.78 -77.30
CA LEU A 844 -53.79 53.95 -77.44
C LEU A 844 -54.13 54.81 -78.67
N GLU A 845 -55.10 54.35 -79.45
CA GLU A 845 -55.64 55.05 -80.62
C GLU A 845 -57.14 54.76 -80.77
N ALA A 846 -57.88 55.67 -81.41
CA ALA A 846 -59.26 55.44 -81.79
C ALA A 846 -59.30 54.76 -83.17
N GLU A 847 -60.28 53.90 -83.43
CA GLU A 847 -60.32 53.07 -84.65
C GLU A 847 -60.69 53.90 -85.89
N TYR A 848 -61.69 54.80 -85.80
CA TYR A 848 -62.13 55.61 -86.95
C TYR A 848 -61.97 57.12 -86.79
N PHE A 849 -62.35 57.71 -85.65
CA PHE A 849 -62.32 59.17 -85.43
C PHE A 849 -61.01 59.65 -84.76
N SER A 850 -59.89 58.98 -85.02
CA SER A 850 -58.58 59.29 -84.43
C SER A 850 -58.04 60.67 -84.84
N ALA A 851 -57.80 61.54 -83.86
CA ALA A 851 -57.38 62.93 -84.07
C ALA A 851 -55.87 63.08 -84.32
N CYS A 852 -55.39 62.60 -85.48
CA CYS A 852 -53.99 62.69 -85.88
C CYS A 852 -53.55 64.13 -86.20
N LEU A 853 -52.81 64.76 -85.28
CA LEU A 853 -51.99 65.93 -85.58
C LEU A 853 -50.63 65.48 -86.12
N LEU A 854 -50.39 65.68 -87.42
CA LEU A 854 -49.08 65.45 -88.04
C LEU A 854 -48.01 66.36 -87.38
N PRO A 855 -46.88 65.81 -86.89
CA PRO A 855 -45.73 66.62 -86.50
C PRO A 855 -45.19 67.40 -87.70
N PRO A 856 -44.69 68.64 -87.53
CA PRO A 856 -44.08 69.39 -88.63
C PRO A 856 -42.81 68.68 -89.10
N GLU A 857 -42.76 68.34 -90.39
CA GLU A 857 -41.60 67.67 -91.00
C GLU A 857 -40.33 68.53 -90.86
N GLN A 858 -39.29 67.97 -90.23
CA GLN A 858 -37.98 68.60 -90.12
C GLN A 858 -36.94 67.84 -90.94
N GLY A 859 -36.57 68.41 -92.08
CA GLY A 859 -35.48 67.90 -92.91
C GLY A 859 -34.11 68.24 -92.33
N ALA A 860 -33.24 67.23 -92.32
CA ALA A 860 -31.78 67.31 -92.45
C ALA A 860 -30.94 68.27 -91.55
N CYS A 861 -30.19 67.63 -90.63
CA CYS A 861 -28.79 67.95 -90.29
C CYS A 861 -28.49 69.19 -89.38
N PRO A 862 -27.28 69.28 -88.77
CA PRO A 862 -26.59 68.21 -88.06
C PRO A 862 -25.96 68.64 -86.69
N SER A 863 -25.72 67.64 -85.83
CA SER A 863 -24.60 67.56 -84.86
C SER A 863 -24.18 68.79 -84.03
N GLY A 864 -25.01 69.11 -83.02
CA GLY A 864 -24.66 69.35 -81.61
C GLY A 864 -23.42 70.13 -81.15
N LEU A 865 -23.62 71.03 -80.17
CA LEU A 865 -22.65 71.34 -79.10
C LEU A 865 -23.33 71.91 -77.84
N ASN A 866 -23.16 71.20 -76.71
CA ASN A 866 -23.17 71.62 -75.29
C ASN A 866 -24.16 72.67 -74.71
N LEU A 867 -24.85 72.23 -73.63
CA LEU A 867 -25.02 72.86 -72.28
C LEU A 867 -25.29 74.39 -72.18
N LYS A 868 -26.20 74.87 -71.32
CA LYS A 868 -26.73 74.31 -70.05
C LYS A 868 -28.08 74.97 -69.66
N SER A 869 -28.66 74.52 -68.55
CA SER A 869 -29.91 74.94 -67.88
C SER A 869 -30.40 76.40 -68.09
N GLY A 870 -31.70 76.69 -68.10
CA GLY A 870 -32.85 75.82 -67.78
C GLY A 870 -33.84 76.56 -66.86
N LEU A 871 -35.09 76.74 -67.30
CA LEU A 871 -36.04 77.63 -66.62
C LEU A 871 -37.52 77.29 -66.93
N PHE A 872 -37.94 76.07 -66.57
CA PHE A 872 -39.36 75.69 -66.50
C PHE A 872 -39.66 75.15 -65.11
N PHE A 873 -40.47 75.90 -64.36
CA PHE A 873 -40.78 75.61 -62.95
C PHE A 873 -41.84 74.53 -62.80
N SER A 874 -41.66 73.68 -61.78
CA SER A 874 -42.70 72.81 -61.23
C SER A 874 -43.76 73.60 -60.44
N HIS A 875 -44.93 72.98 -60.29
CA HIS A 875 -46.10 73.43 -59.52
C HIS A 875 -45.84 74.33 -58.29
N THR A 876 -46.61 75.42 -58.15
CA THR A 876 -47.39 75.70 -56.92
C THR A 876 -48.44 76.80 -57.13
N SER A 877 -49.25 77.02 -56.08
CA SER A 877 -50.47 77.85 -56.06
C SER A 877 -50.26 79.35 -56.29
N SER A 878 -51.32 80.00 -56.80
CA SER A 878 -51.74 81.40 -56.61
C SER A 878 -50.69 82.52 -56.53
N TYR A 879 -50.66 83.39 -57.55
CA TYR A 879 -50.85 84.83 -57.32
C TYR A 879 -51.46 85.51 -58.55
N VAL A 880 -52.35 86.48 -58.33
CA VAL A 880 -53.12 87.15 -59.38
C VAL A 880 -52.45 88.46 -59.80
N VAL A 881 -52.07 88.57 -61.08
CA VAL A 881 -51.81 89.88 -61.73
C VAL A 881 -52.76 90.05 -62.92
N LYS A 882 -53.83 90.82 -62.70
CA LYS A 882 -54.82 91.15 -63.74
C LYS A 882 -54.22 92.15 -64.73
N ARG A 883 -54.09 91.76 -66.00
CA ARG A 883 -54.26 92.69 -67.14
C ARG A 883 -55.54 92.32 -67.88
N ARG A 884 -56.64 93.03 -67.55
CA ARG A 884 -57.91 92.91 -68.29
C ARG A 884 -57.75 93.55 -69.66
N GLY A 885 -58.16 92.82 -70.70
CA GLY A 885 -58.38 93.35 -72.04
C GLY A 885 -59.11 92.30 -72.90
N PRO A 886 -60.12 92.67 -73.70
CA PRO A 886 -60.90 91.70 -74.49
C PRO A 886 -60.07 90.96 -75.56
N VAL A 887 -58.89 91.49 -75.88
CA VAL A 887 -57.97 90.93 -76.90
C VAL A 887 -57.47 89.53 -76.53
N THR A 888 -57.13 89.27 -75.26
CA THR A 888 -56.60 87.95 -74.86
C THR A 888 -57.67 86.87 -74.84
N GLU A 889 -58.92 87.22 -74.50
CA GLU A 889 -60.02 86.26 -74.57
C GLU A 889 -60.42 85.96 -76.01
N HIS A 890 -60.44 86.97 -76.89
CA HIS A 890 -60.67 86.75 -78.32
C HIS A 890 -59.54 85.93 -78.96
N ALA A 891 -58.28 86.16 -78.58
CA ALA A 891 -57.14 85.34 -79.00
C ALA A 891 -57.23 83.90 -78.46
N ALA A 892 -57.65 83.69 -77.22
CA ALA A 892 -57.82 82.35 -76.65
C ALA A 892 -59.00 81.59 -77.28
N ARG A 893 -60.13 82.26 -77.53
CA ARG A 893 -61.27 81.70 -78.27
C ARG A 893 -60.87 81.34 -79.71
N LYS A 894 -60.12 82.22 -80.39
CA LYS A 894 -59.58 81.96 -81.73
C LYS A 894 -58.62 80.77 -81.72
N ALA A 895 -57.65 80.72 -80.82
CA ALA A 895 -56.71 79.60 -80.70
C ALA A 895 -57.43 78.27 -80.35
N LYS A 896 -58.45 78.28 -79.48
CA LYS A 896 -59.29 77.09 -79.20
C LYS A 896 -60.05 76.65 -80.46
N SER A 897 -60.57 77.60 -81.26
CA SER A 897 -61.27 77.33 -82.52
C SER A 897 -60.34 76.79 -83.61
N GLU A 898 -59.14 77.36 -83.76
CA GLU A 898 -58.11 76.90 -84.70
C GLU A 898 -57.60 75.50 -84.30
N TYR A 899 -57.42 75.24 -83.00
CA TYR A 899 -57.04 73.94 -82.49
C TYR A 899 -58.14 72.87 -82.70
N ALA A 900 -59.41 73.20 -82.44
CA ALA A 900 -60.54 72.31 -82.73
C ALA A 900 -60.67 72.02 -84.24
N ALA A 901 -60.51 73.04 -85.09
CA ALA A 901 -60.52 72.89 -86.55
C ALA A 901 -59.35 72.01 -87.06
N ALA A 902 -58.17 72.08 -86.42
CA ALA A 902 -57.04 71.22 -86.76
C ALA A 902 -57.33 69.73 -86.44
N LEU A 903 -58.00 69.43 -85.32
CA LEU A 903 -58.40 68.06 -84.98
C LEU A 903 -59.52 67.53 -85.89
N LEU A 904 -60.47 68.38 -86.27
CA LEU A 904 -61.61 68.06 -87.15
C LEU A 904 -61.28 68.19 -88.65
N SER A 905 -60.01 68.42 -89.00
CA SER A 905 -59.55 68.66 -90.37
C SER A 905 -59.76 67.49 -91.33
N GLN A 906 -59.99 66.27 -90.82
CA GLN A 906 -60.34 65.09 -91.60
C GLN A 906 -61.77 65.11 -92.16
N GLY A 907 -62.61 66.09 -91.81
CA GLY A 907 -63.97 66.25 -92.33
C GLY A 907 -65.03 65.30 -91.74
N LYS A 908 -64.64 64.35 -90.87
CA LYS A 908 -65.49 63.27 -90.33
C LYS A 908 -66.62 63.68 -89.35
N GLY A 909 -66.92 64.97 -89.18
CA GLY A 909 -67.93 65.46 -88.23
C GLY A 909 -67.53 65.41 -86.74
N ALA A 910 -66.77 64.39 -86.32
CA ALA A 910 -66.21 64.23 -84.97
C ALA A 910 -64.72 63.83 -84.96
N ALA A 911 -64.07 64.00 -83.81
CA ALA A 911 -62.70 63.54 -83.56
C ALA A 911 -62.42 63.29 -82.06
N PHE A 912 -61.80 62.15 -81.72
CA PHE A 912 -61.35 61.82 -80.36
C PHE A 912 -59.84 62.04 -80.21
N CYS A 913 -59.44 62.88 -79.25
CA CYS A 913 -58.06 63.23 -78.95
C CYS A 913 -57.62 62.64 -77.61
N ILE A 914 -56.68 61.69 -77.63
CA ILE A 914 -56.23 60.89 -76.47
C ILE A 914 -54.91 61.42 -75.91
N ARG A 915 -54.77 61.55 -74.57
CA ARG A 915 -53.56 62.03 -73.90
C ARG A 915 -53.29 61.35 -72.54
N PRO A 916 -52.11 60.75 -72.31
CA PRO A 916 -51.10 60.38 -73.30
C PRO A 916 -51.58 59.22 -74.19
N SER A 917 -51.32 59.28 -75.50
CA SER A 917 -51.59 58.15 -76.41
C SER A 917 -50.49 57.08 -76.37
N THR A 918 -49.29 57.37 -75.85
CA THR A 918 -48.20 56.39 -75.74
C THR A 918 -47.37 56.63 -74.48
N GLY A 919 -46.66 55.60 -74.00
CA GLY A 919 -45.73 55.73 -72.88
C GLY A 919 -45.22 54.40 -72.34
N THR A 920 -44.82 54.38 -71.05
CA THR A 920 -44.42 53.18 -70.33
C THR A 920 -45.11 53.14 -68.97
N LEU A 921 -45.86 52.07 -68.72
CA LEU A 921 -46.57 51.81 -67.47
C LEU A 921 -45.64 51.03 -66.55
N LYS A 922 -45.14 51.70 -65.50
CA LYS A 922 -44.16 51.12 -64.57
C LYS A 922 -44.78 50.05 -63.68
N ALA A 923 -43.94 49.29 -63.00
CA ALA A 923 -44.31 48.40 -61.91
C ALA A 923 -45.22 49.12 -60.89
N PHE A 924 -46.32 48.47 -60.48
CA PHE A 924 -47.33 48.98 -59.55
C PHE A 924 -47.92 50.37 -59.90
N GLN A 925 -47.79 50.83 -61.15
CA GLN A 925 -48.27 52.16 -61.55
C GLN A 925 -49.75 52.15 -61.95
N GLN A 926 -50.48 53.13 -61.42
CA GLN A 926 -51.76 53.59 -61.96
C GLN A 926 -51.53 54.83 -62.83
N LEU A 927 -52.19 54.90 -63.98
CA LEU A 927 -52.04 55.98 -64.96
C LEU A 927 -53.40 56.38 -65.54
N THR A 928 -53.76 57.66 -65.40
CA THR A 928 -54.96 58.25 -65.99
C THR A 928 -54.67 58.84 -67.36
N ILE A 929 -55.57 58.59 -68.31
CA ILE A 929 -55.52 59.06 -69.69
C ILE A 929 -56.78 59.87 -69.95
N GLU A 930 -56.62 61.12 -70.41
CA GLU A 930 -57.72 61.99 -70.82
C GLU A 930 -58.06 61.76 -72.30
N ILE A 931 -59.35 61.63 -72.59
CA ILE A 931 -59.88 61.51 -73.96
C ILE A 931 -60.85 62.66 -74.16
N ALA A 932 -60.64 63.47 -75.20
CA ALA A 932 -61.45 64.65 -75.50
C ALA A 932 -62.13 64.50 -76.87
N ALA A 933 -63.46 64.52 -76.88
CA ALA A 933 -64.30 64.47 -78.08
C ALA A 933 -64.60 65.88 -78.59
N TYR A 934 -64.40 66.10 -79.89
CA TYR A 934 -64.69 67.34 -80.60
C TYR A 934 -65.72 67.05 -81.70
N ASN A 935 -66.59 68.02 -82.01
CA ASN A 935 -67.55 67.91 -83.12
C ASN A 935 -67.68 69.20 -83.95
N ASN A 936 -68.08 69.08 -85.21
CA ASN A 936 -68.56 70.16 -86.08
C ASN A 936 -69.74 69.76 -86.97
N MET A 937 -70.40 68.63 -86.67
CA MET A 937 -71.60 68.16 -87.35
C MET A 937 -72.53 67.44 -86.34
N TRP A 938 -73.84 67.57 -86.53
CA TRP A 938 -74.84 66.86 -85.73
C TRP A 938 -74.89 65.35 -86.05
N GLY A 939 -75.55 64.56 -85.21
CA GLY A 939 -75.73 63.12 -85.43
C GLY A 939 -75.15 62.23 -84.32
N GLU A 940 -75.15 60.92 -84.56
CA GLU A 940 -74.73 59.89 -83.61
C GLU A 940 -73.39 59.28 -84.06
N TYR A 941 -72.44 59.15 -83.14
CA TYR A 941 -71.08 58.70 -83.39
C TYR A 941 -70.73 57.54 -82.46
N GLN A 942 -70.11 56.49 -83.01
CA GLN A 942 -69.62 55.31 -82.28
C GLN A 942 -68.22 54.95 -82.79
N ASP A 943 -67.33 54.50 -81.90
CA ASP A 943 -65.92 54.20 -82.22
C ASP A 943 -65.34 53.21 -81.18
N ASN A 944 -64.18 52.61 -81.44
CA ASN A 944 -63.44 51.81 -80.46
C ASN A 944 -62.11 52.48 -80.10
N LEU A 945 -61.76 52.49 -78.82
CA LEU A 945 -60.43 52.81 -78.34
C LEU A 945 -59.59 51.53 -78.24
N VAL A 946 -58.58 51.40 -79.09
CA VAL A 946 -57.65 50.27 -79.13
C VAL A 946 -56.54 50.49 -78.10
N CYS A 947 -56.49 49.67 -77.06
CA CYS A 947 -55.47 49.75 -76.00
C CYS A 947 -54.49 48.58 -76.08
N LYS A 948 -53.22 48.83 -76.35
CA LYS A 948 -52.15 47.80 -76.37
C LYS A 948 -51.11 48.08 -75.29
N VAL A 949 -50.71 47.05 -74.54
CA VAL A 949 -49.68 47.17 -73.48
C VAL A 949 -48.72 45.98 -73.55
N GLY A 950 -47.44 46.25 -73.83
CA GLY A 950 -46.42 45.24 -74.08
C GLY A 950 -46.85 44.26 -75.19
N ASP A 951 -46.63 42.98 -74.93
CA ASP A 951 -47.04 41.86 -75.80
C ASP A 951 -48.44 41.32 -75.47
N LEU A 952 -49.23 42.01 -74.63
CA LEU A 952 -50.62 41.63 -74.38
C LEU A 952 -51.48 41.89 -75.63
N GLN A 953 -52.52 41.06 -75.81
CA GLN A 953 -53.49 41.24 -76.88
C GLN A 953 -54.20 42.61 -76.75
N PRO A 954 -54.39 43.37 -77.84
CA PRO A 954 -55.08 44.66 -77.78
C PRO A 954 -56.48 44.55 -77.19
N LYS A 955 -56.80 45.41 -76.23
CA LYS A 955 -58.11 45.52 -75.60
C LYS A 955 -58.89 46.66 -76.27
N LEU A 956 -60.03 46.32 -76.86
CA LEU A 956 -60.99 47.31 -77.36
C LEU A 956 -61.88 47.83 -76.21
N ILE A 957 -62.18 49.12 -76.24
CA ILE A 957 -63.06 49.83 -75.30
C ILE A 957 -63.99 50.73 -76.13
N PRO A 958 -65.29 50.45 -76.25
CA PRO A 958 -66.22 51.26 -77.05
C PRO A 958 -66.37 52.70 -76.55
N MET A 959 -66.65 53.62 -77.49
CA MET A 959 -66.88 55.05 -77.29
C MET A 959 -68.19 55.46 -78.00
N GLN A 960 -68.99 56.33 -77.38
CA GLN A 960 -70.24 56.85 -77.98
C GLN A 960 -70.49 58.35 -77.72
N MET A 961 -71.11 59.05 -78.67
CA MET A 961 -71.46 60.47 -78.57
C MET A 961 -72.64 60.83 -79.50
N THR A 962 -73.63 61.59 -79.01
CA THR A 962 -74.70 62.17 -79.85
C THR A 962 -74.66 63.70 -79.80
N VAL A 963 -74.64 64.34 -80.97
CA VAL A 963 -74.49 65.78 -81.15
C VAL A 963 -75.76 66.40 -81.71
N LYS A 964 -76.24 67.50 -81.10
CA LYS A 964 -77.46 68.22 -81.52
C LYS A 964 -77.25 69.73 -81.66
N GLY A 965 -78.11 70.35 -82.48
CA GLY A 965 -78.12 71.79 -82.77
C GLY A 965 -78.24 72.06 -84.27
N CYS A 966 -78.88 73.18 -84.65
CA CYS A 966 -79.02 73.55 -86.07
C CYS A 966 -77.69 74.08 -86.64
N PRO A 967 -77.18 73.51 -87.75
CA PRO A 967 -75.94 73.99 -88.37
C PRO A 967 -76.13 75.18 -89.32
N ILE A 968 -77.28 75.31 -89.99
CA ILE A 968 -77.48 76.30 -91.06
C ILE A 968 -77.93 77.64 -90.48
N PHE A 969 -77.42 78.74 -91.05
CA PHE A 969 -77.83 80.11 -90.67
C PHE A 969 -77.97 81.05 -91.88
N LEU A 970 -78.86 82.03 -91.77
CA LEU A 970 -79.02 83.08 -92.79
C LEU A 970 -77.91 84.13 -92.67
N GLN A 971 -77.40 84.61 -93.81
CA GLN A 971 -76.34 85.63 -93.79
C GLN A 971 -76.78 86.96 -93.17
N VAL A 972 -78.09 87.23 -93.12
CA VAL A 972 -78.67 88.50 -92.64
C VAL A 972 -78.69 88.60 -91.11
N THR A 973 -78.90 87.48 -90.41
CA THR A 973 -78.88 87.40 -88.93
C THR A 973 -77.56 86.85 -88.39
N GLY A 974 -76.80 86.10 -89.20
CA GLY A 974 -75.63 85.36 -88.73
C GLY A 974 -76.02 84.14 -87.88
N PRO A 975 -75.05 83.50 -87.21
CA PRO A 975 -75.32 82.38 -86.29
C PRO A 975 -75.95 82.88 -84.99
N GLN A 976 -77.25 83.16 -85.04
CA GLN A 976 -78.12 83.50 -83.90
C GLN A 976 -79.20 82.42 -83.73
N ALA A 977 -79.74 82.30 -82.51
CA ALA A 977 -80.69 81.24 -82.15
C ALA A 977 -82.18 81.63 -82.34
N GLU A 978 -82.47 82.87 -82.75
CA GLU A 978 -83.84 83.37 -82.94
C GLU A 978 -84.31 83.19 -84.41
N PRO A 979 -85.59 82.86 -84.64
CA PRO A 979 -86.11 82.62 -85.99
C PRO A 979 -86.16 83.92 -86.83
N PRO A 980 -85.67 83.92 -88.09
CA PRO A 980 -85.54 85.12 -88.90
C PRO A 980 -86.86 85.53 -89.59
N ILE A 981 -87.26 86.80 -89.43
CA ILE A 981 -88.50 87.35 -90.01
C ILE A 981 -88.19 88.14 -91.31
N ILE A 982 -89.01 87.92 -92.35
CA ILE A 982 -88.86 88.55 -93.68
C ILE A 982 -90.11 89.37 -94.02
N ARG A 983 -89.95 90.66 -94.36
CA ARG A 983 -91.08 91.59 -94.59
C ARG A 983 -91.17 92.06 -96.05
N PHE A 984 -92.35 91.93 -96.64
CA PHE A 984 -92.64 92.37 -98.02
C PHE A 984 -93.25 93.77 -98.10
N GLY A 985 -93.99 94.20 -97.07
CA GLY A 985 -94.61 95.53 -97.00
C GLY A 985 -95.85 95.68 -97.87
N THR A 986 -96.61 96.76 -97.67
CA THR A 986 -97.89 97.04 -98.35
C THR A 986 -97.74 97.04 -99.87
N GLN A 987 -98.62 96.31 -100.57
CA GLN A 987 -98.70 96.26 -102.03
C GLN A 987 -100.12 96.60 -102.50
N VAL A 988 -100.26 96.98 -103.78
CA VAL A 988 -101.57 97.28 -104.38
C VAL A 988 -102.28 95.97 -104.76
N SER A 989 -103.59 95.89 -104.48
CA SER A 989 -104.48 94.81 -104.91
C SER A 989 -104.30 94.47 -106.40
N GLY A 990 -104.10 93.19 -106.72
CA GLY A 990 -103.85 92.70 -108.08
C GLY A 990 -102.54 93.18 -108.73
N GLY A 991 -101.60 93.73 -107.94
CA GLY A 991 -100.29 94.19 -108.41
C GLY A 991 -99.35 93.07 -108.87
N SER A 992 -98.22 93.46 -109.47
CA SER A 992 -97.18 92.50 -109.89
C SER A 992 -96.50 91.84 -108.67
N PRO A 993 -96.12 90.54 -108.74
CA PRO A 993 -95.45 89.86 -107.64
C PRO A 993 -94.11 90.49 -107.25
N VAL A 994 -93.79 90.47 -105.95
CA VAL A 994 -92.59 91.05 -105.35
C VAL A 994 -91.65 89.94 -104.87
N LEU A 995 -90.43 89.91 -105.40
CA LEU A 995 -89.42 88.89 -105.11
C LEU A 995 -88.32 89.41 -104.16
N ARG A 996 -87.95 88.62 -103.15
CA ARG A 996 -86.74 88.82 -102.32
C ARG A 996 -85.81 87.61 -102.42
N ARG A 997 -84.49 87.84 -102.43
CA ARG A 997 -83.46 86.81 -102.34
C ARG A 997 -82.94 86.68 -100.90
N VAL A 998 -82.75 85.44 -100.45
CA VAL A 998 -82.27 85.04 -99.12
C VAL A 998 -81.07 84.12 -99.30
N ARG A 999 -80.02 84.27 -98.48
CA ARG A 999 -78.81 83.41 -98.54
C ARG A 999 -78.65 82.57 -97.28
N LEU A 1000 -78.60 81.25 -97.49
CA LEU A 1000 -78.32 80.21 -96.51
C LEU A 1000 -76.82 79.89 -96.51
N ASN A 1001 -76.23 79.65 -95.35
CA ASN A 1001 -74.82 79.23 -95.22
C ASN A 1001 -74.75 77.92 -94.44
N ASN A 1002 -73.95 76.97 -94.92
CA ASN A 1002 -73.69 75.70 -94.26
C ASN A 1002 -72.22 75.64 -93.79
N PRO A 1003 -71.94 75.72 -92.48
CA PRO A 1003 -70.59 75.73 -91.92
C PRO A 1003 -70.05 74.32 -91.56
N THR A 1004 -70.73 73.26 -91.98
CA THR A 1004 -70.35 71.85 -91.71
C THR A 1004 -69.60 71.25 -92.91
N PRO A 1005 -68.91 70.10 -92.77
CA PRO A 1005 -68.16 69.50 -93.86
C PRO A 1005 -69.03 68.75 -94.90
N PHE A 1006 -70.34 68.59 -94.68
CA PHE A 1006 -71.24 67.84 -95.55
C PHE A 1006 -72.32 68.72 -96.18
N ASP A 1007 -72.73 68.38 -97.39
CA ASP A 1007 -73.88 68.95 -98.07
C ASP A 1007 -75.16 68.62 -97.28
N ILE A 1008 -75.98 69.64 -97.00
CA ILE A 1008 -77.25 69.48 -96.28
C ILE A 1008 -78.38 69.85 -97.22
N ARG A 1009 -79.34 68.94 -97.41
CA ARG A 1009 -80.56 69.21 -98.16
C ARG A 1009 -81.57 69.93 -97.26
N LEU A 1010 -82.23 70.93 -97.81
CA LEU A 1010 -83.32 71.69 -97.20
C LEU A 1010 -84.59 71.56 -98.04
N ASP A 1011 -85.65 71.09 -97.40
CA ASP A 1011 -86.99 70.97 -97.96
C ASP A 1011 -87.91 72.03 -97.34
N TRP A 1012 -88.45 72.93 -98.18
CA TRP A 1012 -89.20 74.11 -97.75
C TRP A 1012 -90.72 73.95 -97.87
N GLU A 1013 -91.40 74.00 -96.72
CA GLU A 1013 -92.86 74.08 -96.62
C GLU A 1013 -93.29 75.51 -96.27
N ILE A 1014 -94.44 75.96 -96.81
CA ILE A 1014 -95.02 77.31 -96.57
C ILE A 1014 -96.42 77.15 -95.99
N TYR A 1015 -96.71 77.96 -94.97
CA TYR A 1015 -98.00 78.02 -94.29
C TYR A 1015 -98.50 79.46 -94.26
N ASN A 1016 -99.71 79.72 -94.76
CA ASN A 1016 -100.40 80.97 -94.51
C ASN A 1016 -101.00 80.94 -93.10
N GLN A 1017 -101.02 82.08 -92.42
CA GLN A 1017 -101.74 82.23 -91.14
C GLN A 1017 -103.04 82.99 -91.38
N GLU A 1018 -104.17 82.31 -91.21
CA GLU A 1018 -105.50 82.93 -91.22
C GLU A 1018 -105.84 83.42 -89.80
N PRO A 1019 -106.45 84.61 -89.64
CA PRO A 1019 -106.61 85.24 -88.33
C PRO A 1019 -107.62 84.55 -87.38
N ASP A 1020 -108.45 83.65 -87.90
CA ASP A 1020 -109.51 82.94 -87.18
C ASP A 1020 -109.26 81.40 -87.08
N ASP A 1021 -108.03 80.92 -87.32
CA ASP A 1021 -107.70 79.49 -87.19
C ASP A 1021 -107.37 79.09 -85.73
N GLU A 1022 -108.26 78.32 -85.09
CA GLU A 1022 -108.10 77.82 -83.71
C GLU A 1022 -107.31 76.49 -83.60
N LYS A 1023 -106.74 75.97 -84.70
CA LYS A 1023 -106.09 74.66 -84.73
C LYS A 1023 -104.67 74.69 -84.12
N LEU A 1024 -104.38 73.74 -83.22
CA LEU A 1024 -103.11 73.71 -82.47
C LEU A 1024 -102.10 72.63 -82.90
N VAL A 1025 -102.54 71.55 -83.55
CA VAL A 1025 -101.71 70.36 -83.87
C VAL A 1025 -102.07 69.80 -85.24
N ASP A 1026 -101.05 69.46 -86.04
CA ASP A 1026 -101.17 68.65 -87.24
C ASP A 1026 -100.81 67.18 -86.96
N LEU A 1027 -101.68 66.28 -87.40
CA LEU A 1027 -101.39 64.85 -87.49
C LEU A 1027 -101.17 64.48 -88.97
N LEU A 1028 -99.91 64.48 -89.40
CA LEU A 1028 -99.54 64.06 -90.74
C LEU A 1028 -99.43 62.53 -90.80
N VAL A 1029 -100.12 61.92 -91.75
CA VAL A 1029 -99.97 60.50 -92.10
C VAL A 1029 -99.29 60.45 -93.47
N LEU A 1030 -97.98 60.22 -93.46
CA LEU A 1030 -97.10 60.29 -94.62
C LEU A 1030 -96.84 58.88 -95.13
N PHE A 1031 -97.08 58.64 -96.42
CA PHE A 1031 -96.92 57.33 -97.04
C PHE A 1031 -95.65 57.33 -97.90
N GLY A 1032 -94.63 56.58 -97.47
CA GLY A 1032 -93.27 56.70 -98.00
C GLY A 1032 -92.44 57.78 -97.28
N ASP A 1033 -91.33 58.19 -97.89
CA ASP A 1033 -90.44 59.21 -97.31
C ASP A 1033 -91.10 60.60 -97.30
N PRO A 1034 -91.07 61.33 -96.17
CA PRO A 1034 -91.68 62.66 -96.03
C PRO A 1034 -91.26 63.69 -97.08
N PHE A 1035 -90.02 63.60 -97.58
CA PHE A 1035 -89.42 64.57 -98.49
C PHE A 1035 -88.64 63.84 -99.60
N ALA A 1036 -89.34 63.48 -100.68
CA ALA A 1036 -88.73 62.83 -101.85
C ALA A 1036 -87.94 63.82 -102.73
N LEU A 1037 -86.96 63.31 -103.48
CA LEU A 1037 -86.16 64.12 -104.41
C LEU A 1037 -87.01 64.53 -105.63
N THR A 1038 -87.14 65.84 -105.87
CA THR A 1038 -88.03 66.38 -106.91
C THR A 1038 -87.27 66.62 -108.22
N GLY A 1039 -87.75 66.02 -109.31
CA GLY A 1039 -87.15 66.19 -110.64
C GLY A 1039 -87.34 67.60 -111.22
N MET A 1040 -86.41 68.05 -112.07
CA MET A 1040 -86.32 69.42 -112.64
C MET A 1040 -87.49 69.82 -113.59
N ALA A 1041 -88.57 69.03 -113.65
CA ALA A 1041 -89.71 69.23 -114.55
C ALA A 1041 -91.08 68.91 -113.91
N GLY A 1042 -91.22 69.08 -112.59
CA GLY A 1042 -92.53 69.24 -111.93
C GLY A 1042 -93.42 68.00 -111.79
N ASN A 1043 -93.00 66.85 -112.31
CA ASN A 1043 -93.59 65.54 -112.01
C ASN A 1043 -92.76 64.84 -110.93
N GLU A 1044 -93.41 64.02 -110.10
CA GLU A 1044 -92.73 63.08 -109.20
C GLU A 1044 -91.81 62.16 -110.01
N ALA A 1045 -90.51 62.21 -109.70
CA ALA A 1045 -89.53 61.38 -110.35
C ALA A 1045 -89.55 59.99 -109.69
N ALA A 1046 -90.43 59.10 -110.19
CA ALA A 1046 -90.41 57.68 -109.81
C ALA A 1046 -88.98 57.13 -110.00
N SER A 1047 -88.33 56.76 -108.88
CA SER A 1047 -86.90 56.51 -108.78
C SER A 1047 -86.49 55.28 -109.60
N SER A 1048 -86.05 55.54 -110.84
CA SER A 1048 -85.77 54.54 -111.85
C SER A 1048 -84.26 54.29 -112.02
N GLY A 1049 -83.68 53.67 -110.99
CA GLY A 1049 -82.40 52.94 -111.06
C GLY A 1049 -82.63 51.52 -110.52
N SER A 1050 -82.31 50.42 -111.19
CA SER A 1050 -81.44 50.20 -112.36
C SER A 1050 -79.98 50.59 -112.10
N THR A 1051 -78.95 49.77 -112.36
CA THR A 1051 -78.78 48.30 -112.52
C THR A 1051 -77.27 48.09 -112.70
N SER A 1052 -76.73 46.87 -112.49
CA SER A 1052 -75.31 46.52 -112.73
C SER A 1052 -74.31 47.25 -111.81
N GLU A 1053 -73.08 46.78 -111.54
CA GLU A 1053 -72.32 45.56 -111.88
C GLU A 1053 -71.23 45.39 -110.76
N SER A 1054 -70.69 44.24 -110.36
CA SER A 1054 -70.72 42.88 -110.91
C SER A 1054 -70.62 41.80 -109.81
N GLU A 1055 -70.99 40.57 -110.22
CA GLU A 1055 -70.30 39.27 -110.03
C GLU A 1055 -68.97 39.24 -109.21
N VAL A 1056 -68.60 38.16 -108.51
CA VAL A 1056 -68.65 36.75 -108.96
C VAL A 1056 -69.12 35.76 -107.88
N VAL A 1057 -69.92 34.79 -108.30
CA VAL A 1057 -70.35 33.60 -107.54
C VAL A 1057 -69.52 32.37 -107.89
N LEU A 1058 -68.98 31.68 -106.88
CA LEU A 1058 -68.84 30.21 -106.83
C LEU A 1058 -69.12 29.81 -105.36
N LYS A 1059 -70.25 29.17 -105.00
CA LYS A 1059 -70.59 27.75 -105.18
C LYS A 1059 -69.44 26.80 -104.74
N LEU A 1060 -69.71 25.80 -103.89
CA LEU A 1060 -70.65 24.71 -104.21
C LEU A 1060 -71.34 24.04 -102.99
N ASP A 1061 -72.54 23.54 -103.28
CA ASP A 1061 -73.41 22.52 -102.65
C ASP A 1061 -72.76 21.33 -101.88
N SER A 1062 -73.45 20.49 -101.07
CA SER A 1062 -74.77 20.51 -100.36
C SER A 1062 -74.98 19.18 -99.55
N ALA A 1063 -76.05 19.08 -98.73
CA ALA A 1063 -76.66 17.85 -98.16
C ALA A 1063 -75.86 17.06 -97.08
N ALA A 1064 -76.43 16.20 -96.19
CA ALA A 1064 -77.79 15.92 -95.63
C ALA A 1064 -77.59 15.07 -94.32
N ILE A 1065 -78.31 15.20 -93.19
CA ILE A 1065 -79.72 14.80 -92.88
C ILE A 1065 -79.96 13.26 -93.09
N PRO A 1066 -80.56 12.45 -92.16
CA PRO A 1066 -81.38 12.78 -90.97
C PRO A 1066 -81.10 12.03 -89.63
N CYS A 1067 -81.91 12.40 -88.63
CA CYS A 1067 -82.08 12.04 -87.21
C CYS A 1067 -82.39 10.57 -86.80
N GLY A 1068 -82.19 10.28 -85.49
CA GLY A 1068 -83.10 9.48 -84.63
C GLY A 1068 -82.52 8.20 -83.98
N SER A 1069 -82.99 7.69 -82.82
CA SER A 1069 -83.86 8.26 -81.75
C SER A 1069 -84.02 7.30 -80.55
N ILE A 1070 -84.06 7.81 -79.30
CA ILE A 1070 -84.75 7.26 -78.09
C ILE A 1070 -84.13 5.99 -77.39
N SER A 1071 -83.31 6.23 -76.35
CA SER A 1071 -83.36 5.79 -74.91
C SER A 1071 -83.98 4.45 -74.43
N PRO A 1072 -83.80 4.01 -73.16
CA PRO A 1072 -82.61 4.07 -72.25
C PRO A 1072 -82.38 2.78 -71.39
N ALA A 1073 -81.21 2.65 -70.74
CA ALA A 1073 -81.00 1.84 -69.52
C ALA A 1073 -79.75 2.34 -68.73
N LEU A 1074 -79.69 2.03 -67.42
CA LEU A 1074 -78.56 2.29 -66.51
C LEU A 1074 -77.48 1.18 -66.68
N GLU A 1075 -76.23 1.28 -66.18
CA GLU A 1075 -75.71 2.03 -65.02
C GLU A 1075 -74.18 2.29 -65.12
N THR A 1076 -73.61 2.95 -64.10
CA THR A 1076 -72.17 3.12 -63.74
C THR A 1076 -71.30 4.23 -64.38
N THR A 1077 -70.70 5.01 -63.46
CA THR A 1077 -69.40 5.73 -63.49
C THR A 1077 -69.13 7.02 -64.29
N ASP A 1078 -68.38 7.89 -63.60
CA ASP A 1078 -67.46 8.96 -64.03
C ASP A 1078 -67.96 10.38 -64.44
N GLU A 1079 -66.97 11.28 -64.51
CA GLU A 1079 -66.92 12.70 -64.12
C GLU A 1079 -67.95 13.71 -64.70
N PRO A 1080 -68.27 14.79 -63.93
CA PRO A 1080 -68.91 16.00 -64.46
C PRO A 1080 -67.90 17.15 -64.70
N PRO A 1081 -67.56 17.49 -65.95
CA PRO A 1081 -67.00 18.80 -66.29
C PRO A 1081 -68.12 19.86 -66.30
N GLY A 1082 -67.90 20.99 -65.64
CA GLY A 1082 -68.89 22.07 -65.56
C GLY A 1082 -68.97 22.92 -66.84
N SER A 1083 -70.11 22.88 -67.54
CA SER A 1083 -70.54 23.94 -68.46
C SER A 1083 -70.70 25.27 -67.69
N ASP A 1084 -70.38 26.45 -68.19
CA ASP A 1084 -70.18 26.91 -69.57
C ASP A 1084 -71.42 26.75 -70.47
N SER A 1085 -72.50 27.46 -70.12
CA SER A 1085 -73.65 27.61 -71.00
C SER A 1085 -74.38 28.95 -70.80
N LYS A 1086 -74.30 29.81 -71.83
CA LYS A 1086 -75.16 31.00 -72.06
C LYS A 1086 -74.89 32.13 -71.05
N GLU A 1087 -75.07 33.41 -71.40
CA GLU A 1087 -75.91 33.95 -72.47
C GLU A 1087 -75.12 34.62 -73.60
N LYS A 1088 -75.57 34.40 -74.84
CA LYS A 1088 -75.35 35.33 -75.95
C LYS A 1088 -76.72 35.85 -76.34
N GLU A 1089 -76.96 37.13 -76.09
CA GLU A 1089 -78.13 37.80 -76.65
C GLU A 1089 -78.02 37.75 -78.17
N ILE A 1090 -78.99 37.09 -78.81
CA ILE A 1090 -79.20 37.22 -80.24
C ILE A 1090 -79.93 38.54 -80.43
N SER A 1091 -79.16 39.63 -80.47
CA SER A 1091 -79.63 40.92 -80.98
C SER A 1091 -79.91 40.77 -82.48
N SER A 1092 -81.07 40.20 -82.80
CA SER A 1092 -81.62 40.18 -84.14
C SER A 1092 -82.07 41.61 -84.45
N GLN A 1093 -81.12 42.45 -84.86
CA GLN A 1093 -81.43 43.75 -85.44
C GLN A 1093 -82.41 43.51 -86.59
N GLU A 1094 -83.65 43.95 -86.40
CA GLU A 1094 -84.69 43.78 -87.40
C GLU A 1094 -84.23 44.49 -88.67
N SER A 1095 -84.18 43.77 -89.80
CA SER A 1095 -84.18 44.41 -91.10
C SER A 1095 -85.50 45.18 -91.20
N THR A 1096 -85.47 46.47 -90.88
CA THR A 1096 -86.66 47.31 -90.78
C THR A 1096 -87.44 47.21 -92.07
N ARG A 1097 -88.61 46.56 -92.01
CA ARG A 1097 -89.62 46.66 -93.06
C ARG A 1097 -89.82 48.14 -93.36
N GLU A 1098 -89.79 48.49 -94.64
CA GLU A 1098 -90.02 49.86 -95.10
C GLU A 1098 -91.29 50.39 -94.43
N LYS A 1099 -91.16 51.48 -93.66
CA LYS A 1099 -92.27 52.08 -92.93
C LYS A 1099 -93.09 52.90 -93.92
N ASN A 1100 -93.81 52.20 -94.79
CA ASN A 1100 -94.68 52.74 -95.85
C ASN A 1100 -95.82 53.61 -95.31
N ILE A 1101 -95.96 53.72 -93.99
CA ILE A 1101 -96.76 54.71 -93.28
C ILE A 1101 -95.91 55.23 -92.11
N SER A 1102 -95.65 56.54 -92.08
CA SER A 1102 -95.16 57.24 -90.90
C SER A 1102 -96.24 58.22 -90.40
N VAL A 1103 -96.44 58.28 -89.09
CA VAL A 1103 -97.44 59.16 -88.47
C VAL A 1103 -96.68 60.17 -87.62
N LEU A 1104 -96.66 61.42 -88.08
CA LEU A 1104 -95.98 62.53 -87.42
C LEU A 1104 -97.02 63.47 -86.80
N MET A 1105 -96.97 63.61 -85.48
CA MET A 1105 -97.71 64.66 -84.77
C MET A 1105 -96.78 65.86 -84.57
N ARG A 1106 -97.16 67.03 -85.07
CA ARG A 1106 -96.38 68.28 -84.96
C ARG A 1106 -97.30 69.45 -84.59
N PRO A 1107 -96.78 70.58 -84.07
CA PRO A 1107 -97.59 71.81 -83.92
C PRO A 1107 -98.26 72.18 -85.24
N HIS A 1108 -99.44 72.81 -85.16
CA HIS A 1108 -100.03 73.42 -86.34
C HIS A 1108 -99.41 74.80 -86.55
N GLU A 1109 -98.91 75.05 -87.77
CA GLU A 1109 -98.08 76.22 -88.10
C GLU A 1109 -98.78 77.15 -89.12
N GLY A 1110 -100.03 76.83 -89.47
CA GLY A 1110 -100.89 77.50 -90.46
C GLY A 1110 -101.34 76.57 -91.59
N VAL A 1111 -102.14 77.10 -92.52
CA VAL A 1111 -102.70 76.35 -93.65
C VAL A 1111 -101.69 76.27 -94.80
N PRO A 1112 -101.32 75.08 -95.32
CA PRO A 1112 -100.37 74.98 -96.44
C PRO A 1112 -100.92 75.62 -97.71
N ALA A 1113 -100.17 76.55 -98.28
CA ALA A 1113 -100.61 77.34 -99.44
C ALA A 1113 -99.45 77.81 -100.34
N ASP A 1114 -99.74 77.98 -101.62
CA ASP A 1114 -98.81 78.40 -102.68
C ASP A 1114 -99.04 79.86 -103.12
N SER A 1115 -99.97 80.55 -102.46
CA SER A 1115 -100.37 81.94 -102.70
C SER A 1115 -100.95 82.52 -101.40
N PRO A 1116 -100.69 83.80 -101.04
CA PRO A 1116 -99.91 84.78 -101.80
C PRO A 1116 -98.39 84.56 -101.71
N TYR A 1117 -97.90 83.76 -100.77
CA TYR A 1117 -96.47 83.46 -100.60
C TYR A 1117 -96.04 82.21 -101.40
N SER A 1118 -94.86 82.28 -102.02
CA SER A 1118 -94.22 81.13 -102.69
C SER A 1118 -92.70 81.19 -102.56
N ILE A 1119 -92.02 80.04 -102.64
CA ILE A 1119 -90.57 79.90 -102.49
C ILE A 1119 -89.98 79.09 -103.64
N ALA A 1120 -88.85 79.53 -104.18
CA ALA A 1120 -88.20 78.96 -105.34
C ALA A 1120 -86.67 78.87 -105.15
N PRO A 1121 -86.07 77.67 -105.29
CA PRO A 1121 -86.72 76.35 -105.37
C PRO A 1121 -87.30 75.90 -104.01
N ARG A 1122 -88.25 74.96 -104.02
CA ARG A 1122 -88.79 74.33 -102.79
C ARG A 1122 -87.84 73.34 -102.12
N GLN A 1123 -87.01 72.65 -102.89
CA GLN A 1123 -85.96 71.75 -102.40
C GLN A 1123 -84.61 72.33 -102.84
N ILE A 1124 -83.65 72.43 -101.91
CA ILE A 1124 -82.32 72.98 -102.20
C ILE A 1124 -81.23 72.28 -101.39
N VAL A 1125 -80.11 71.97 -102.03
CA VAL A 1125 -78.89 71.53 -101.32
C VAL A 1125 -78.05 72.77 -100.97
N VAL A 1126 -77.61 72.87 -99.71
CA VAL A 1126 -76.65 73.86 -99.26
C VAL A 1126 -75.30 73.16 -99.07
N PRO A 1127 -74.32 73.38 -99.96
CA PRO A 1127 -73.10 72.58 -99.99
C PRO A 1127 -72.23 72.82 -98.74
N GLY A 1128 -71.48 71.79 -98.34
CA GLY A 1128 -70.58 71.82 -97.18
C GLY A 1128 -69.56 72.96 -97.27
N GLY A 1129 -69.44 73.74 -96.20
CA GLY A 1129 -68.62 74.96 -96.15
C GLY A 1129 -69.09 76.11 -97.07
N GLY A 1130 -70.23 75.97 -97.75
CA GLY A 1130 -70.72 76.87 -98.79
C GLY A 1130 -72.00 77.65 -98.45
N SER A 1131 -72.61 78.22 -99.49
CA SER A 1131 -73.85 79.01 -99.37
C SER A 1131 -74.73 78.91 -100.60
N SER A 1132 -76.05 78.81 -100.40
CA SER A 1132 -77.05 78.75 -101.48
C SER A 1132 -78.05 79.92 -101.37
N ASP A 1133 -78.48 80.46 -102.52
CA ASP A 1133 -79.50 81.52 -102.60
C ASP A 1133 -80.89 80.91 -102.89
N VAL A 1134 -81.91 81.33 -102.12
CA VAL A 1134 -83.33 80.99 -102.32
C VAL A 1134 -84.12 82.28 -102.55
N TYR A 1135 -85.20 82.22 -103.33
CA TYR A 1135 -86.05 83.35 -103.64
C TYR A 1135 -87.45 83.15 -103.07
N ILE A 1136 -87.94 84.13 -102.30
CA ILE A 1136 -89.29 84.14 -101.74
C ILE A 1136 -90.08 85.24 -102.47
N CYS A 1137 -91.26 84.90 -102.96
CA CYS A 1137 -92.15 85.77 -103.72
C CYS A 1137 -93.46 86.02 -102.95
N PHE A 1138 -93.98 87.24 -103.05
CA PHE A 1138 -95.31 87.63 -102.58
C PHE A 1138 -96.13 88.15 -103.75
N THR A 1139 -97.26 87.51 -104.04
CA THR A 1139 -98.21 87.89 -105.09
C THR A 1139 -99.41 88.60 -104.45
N PRO A 1140 -99.61 89.91 -104.69
CA PRO A 1140 -100.75 90.63 -104.14
C PRO A 1140 -102.08 90.03 -104.62
N LEU A 1141 -102.96 89.68 -103.68
CA LEU A 1141 -104.30 89.16 -103.99
C LEU A 1141 -105.16 90.26 -104.66
N VAL A 1142 -106.17 89.84 -105.43
CA VAL A 1142 -107.19 90.74 -105.99
C VAL A 1142 -108.33 90.83 -104.97
N LEU A 1143 -108.38 91.92 -104.22
CA LEU A 1143 -109.46 92.20 -103.27
C LEU A 1143 -110.77 92.51 -104.01
N PRO A 1144 -111.94 92.06 -103.50
CA PRO A 1144 -113.24 92.46 -104.01
C PRO A 1144 -113.54 93.94 -103.68
N ASP A 1145 -114.42 94.59 -104.43
CA ASP A 1145 -114.80 96.02 -104.28
C ASP A 1145 -115.32 96.42 -102.88
N THR A 1146 -115.60 95.45 -102.01
CA THR A 1146 -116.03 95.65 -100.61
C THR A 1146 -114.89 95.82 -99.60
N GLU A 1147 -113.64 95.50 -99.96
CA GLU A 1147 -112.50 95.47 -99.04
C GLU A 1147 -111.40 96.48 -99.43
N ALA A 1148 -110.93 97.25 -98.45
CA ALA A 1148 -109.97 98.33 -98.68
C ALA A 1148 -108.51 97.93 -98.43
N GLU A 1149 -108.25 96.99 -97.52
CA GLU A 1149 -106.92 96.50 -97.15
C GLU A 1149 -107.06 95.09 -96.54
N LEU A 1150 -106.08 94.22 -96.77
CA LEU A 1150 -106.02 92.85 -96.24
C LEU A 1150 -104.58 92.58 -95.77
N CYS A 1151 -104.41 92.04 -94.56
CA CYS A 1151 -103.11 91.56 -94.10
C CYS A 1151 -102.86 90.14 -94.59
N CYS A 1152 -101.61 89.79 -94.85
CA CYS A 1152 -101.19 88.44 -95.21
C CYS A 1152 -99.92 88.14 -94.43
N ASP A 1153 -99.95 87.08 -93.62
CA ASP A 1153 -98.82 86.61 -92.82
C ASP A 1153 -98.63 85.10 -93.07
N GLY A 1154 -97.40 84.62 -92.88
CA GLY A 1154 -97.07 83.23 -93.18
C GLY A 1154 -95.70 82.79 -92.65
N VAL A 1155 -95.60 81.49 -92.39
CA VAL A 1155 -94.44 80.80 -91.82
C VAL A 1155 -93.81 79.91 -92.89
N VAL A 1156 -92.48 79.78 -92.83
CA VAL A 1156 -91.70 78.93 -93.74
C VAL A 1156 -90.83 78.00 -92.90
N LEU A 1157 -91.02 76.69 -93.06
CA LEU A 1157 -90.23 75.66 -92.37
C LEU A 1157 -89.26 75.00 -93.33
N GLY A 1158 -88.01 74.81 -92.88
CA GLY A 1158 -86.95 74.13 -93.64
C GLY A 1158 -86.52 72.85 -92.94
N PHE A 1159 -86.89 71.70 -93.50
CA PHE A 1159 -86.51 70.39 -92.97
C PHE A 1159 -85.14 70.00 -93.52
N MET A 1160 -84.22 69.61 -92.63
CA MET A 1160 -82.84 69.28 -92.97
C MET A 1160 -82.63 67.77 -93.05
N SER A 1161 -81.96 67.30 -94.10
CA SER A 1161 -81.55 65.91 -94.25
C SER A 1161 -80.14 65.78 -94.86
N LEU A 1162 -79.55 64.59 -94.70
CA LEU A 1162 -78.36 64.15 -95.41
C LEU A 1162 -78.78 63.03 -96.36
N ASP A 1163 -78.52 63.21 -97.66
CA ASP A 1163 -78.88 62.21 -98.69
C ASP A 1163 -78.00 60.95 -98.64
N ASN A 1164 -76.89 60.98 -97.89
CA ASN A 1164 -75.99 59.85 -97.66
C ASN A 1164 -75.79 59.61 -96.16
N LYS A 1165 -75.66 58.34 -95.76
CA LYS A 1165 -75.01 57.97 -94.50
C LYS A 1165 -73.49 58.12 -94.64
N VAL A 1166 -72.81 58.44 -93.54
CA VAL A 1166 -71.38 58.76 -93.43
C VAL A 1166 -70.77 57.97 -92.27
#